data_AF-A0A847LJ89-F1
#
_entry.id   AF-A0A847LJ89-F1
#
_cell.length_a   1.000
_cell.length_b   1.000
_cell.length_c   1.000
_cell.angle_alpha   90.00
_cell.angle_beta   90.00
_cell.angle_gamma   90.00
#
_symmetry.space_group_name_H-M   'P 1'
#
loop_
_entity.id
_entity.type
_entity.pdbx_description
1 polymer ?
#
loop_
_entity_poly.entity_id
_entity_poly.type
_entity_poly.pdbx_seq_one_letter_code
_entity_poly.pdbx_strand_id
1 'polypeptide(L)'
;MATAMAAASAERPRPGRPVCGLAILVLLGLVLAGGAGAVELDDAYRFLGPYGVTASGGIRLYYPAGCQAIIPHVLDSFIAVRTRLLEHFPDQRGFEVTVLLTDHDDRETGSVDATFDLVSLGLYEEMGSLSTRGYSLEDRFALRLAYTLIMRTLGSARIALRRRIGLLSIPPWFFEGLALSYAFPLDVLQTTRLLDLARRNCLYNIDDLDTIQSRRVREREEMSFQVHSMIDFWHGQSMPDAGLRLLRQVRTRPGQFSEQFQRAFGFSLNEGFRRYREHVRQECARHPDCAGGSGPEVIRGWGEGEFAQGARPLPDGRMAWVSSRRYTEEVYDLWRQAPGKKAVLTARNVHPGLWVDPDTGSIFLGRFELTARRQRRLFLWEIPAHGRARRVVDLPGSFQPLGWLDGRLFFLNWTEGTLRVLSVGRETLSRRDGGTNGPQEVSPRRKEPQADGDTPTESKPEALPDRKDRLGREEYCFPAHLRPLSVALDPAGRRLLFVVREGRTSFLCRDRLHTEPALCPEVLHACPGTIRALWPAGEAVYFATDADFRTLQVFRWNPAPSDGAAAAPQEAAPPPPPAGGTAPVTAPTGTPDPGDTASPTLLASTEGSGTPTAPIAPPAAPAPPAQAALAAASPTGVLQKLTAVPGGVWDFCLEPAGWILGTTFQQSRFWPIRLPTPVLETTPARTDAFACCPPAPGRLKFRPYRQEFRSSYWLPRVTRDDQGAVLGVYSYRADRLDRSRIVVSPTYGFKSRDLGYAAEIMRRFDLWQVSLNAQDRVVRKSYRDQSYYERDRGFDLGLSFPFSLATSFTVGGNFTHRGIAELPDQGGPVPSVGRDHSLYGVLAHRAIRTEPFWELLPRKGRRITASYRKGLDLFGGELKYDSFAVRYEEYRPIGGPWVLAFRGYVAEDDKEGDIRRPDDLNLGGTDFLRGYPGSVRFGDSLRAFSLHLSRPFRLTIPALHRWVQEEFLVAEAFWERGDVRSSGRRFSFLEDRGLELRARGLLLRRIPVTIRWGAGWPSDGGPRHSYWMVDISSVSGMIQ
;
A
#
# COMPACT_ATOMS: atom_id res chain seq x y z
N MET A 1 -3.31 -18.31 -36.81
CA MET A 1 -3.11 -16.85 -36.65
C MET A 1 -2.02 -16.33 -37.60
N ALA A 2 -0.82 -16.90 -37.64
CA ALA A 2 0.22 -16.56 -38.65
C ALA A 2 -0.23 -16.78 -40.11
N THR A 3 -1.03 -17.82 -40.38
CA THR A 3 -1.61 -18.14 -41.70
C THR A 3 -2.70 -17.16 -42.14
N ALA A 4 -3.43 -16.56 -41.19
CA ALA A 4 -4.42 -15.52 -41.50
C ALA A 4 -3.76 -14.15 -41.77
N MET A 5 -2.61 -13.88 -41.13
CA MET A 5 -1.79 -12.69 -41.41
C MET A 5 -1.05 -12.79 -42.75
N ALA A 6 -0.68 -14.00 -43.19
CA ALA A 6 -0.06 -14.22 -44.50
C ALA A 6 -1.05 -14.01 -45.67
N ALA A 7 -2.32 -14.38 -45.49
CA ALA A 7 -3.35 -14.22 -46.52
C ALA A 7 -3.70 -12.74 -46.80
N ALA A 8 -3.57 -11.85 -45.81
CA ALA A 8 -3.82 -10.42 -45.98
C ALA A 8 -2.68 -9.66 -46.70
N SER A 9 -1.54 -10.31 -46.95
CA SER A 9 -0.36 -9.71 -47.59
C SER A 9 -0.26 -10.00 -49.09
N ALA A 10 -1.21 -10.74 -49.68
CA ALA A 10 -1.15 -11.21 -51.06
C ALA A 10 -1.78 -10.24 -52.11
N GLU A 11 -2.38 -9.13 -51.69
CA GLU A 11 -2.82 -8.08 -52.62
C GLU A 11 -1.66 -7.14 -52.98
N ARG A 12 -1.41 -6.97 -54.28
CA ARG A 12 -0.39 -6.03 -54.79
C ARG A 12 -0.63 -4.63 -54.21
N PRO A 13 0.37 -3.99 -53.57
CA PRO A 13 0.20 -2.65 -53.03
C PRO A 13 -0.05 -1.65 -54.16
N ARG A 14 -1.19 -0.95 -54.10
CA ARG A 14 -1.41 0.26 -54.90
C ARG A 14 -0.42 1.33 -54.43
N PRO A 15 0.28 2.05 -55.32
CA PRO A 15 1.22 3.09 -54.93
C PRO A 15 0.45 4.22 -54.23
N GLY A 16 0.74 4.44 -52.94
CA GLY A 16 0.16 5.53 -52.14
C GLY A 16 -0.61 5.12 -50.87
N ARG A 17 -0.81 3.83 -50.56
CA ARG A 17 -1.46 3.41 -49.31
C ARG A 17 -0.44 3.04 -48.21
N PRO A 18 -0.59 3.52 -46.97
CA PRO A 18 0.36 3.23 -45.90
C PRO A 18 0.14 1.81 -45.38
N VAL A 19 1.02 0.88 -45.76
CA VAL A 19 1.26 -0.40 -45.05
C VAL A 19 1.82 -0.16 -43.63
N CYS A 20 1.94 1.10 -43.20
CA CYS A 20 2.70 1.53 -42.03
C CYS A 20 1.92 1.60 -40.70
N GLY A 21 0.58 1.55 -40.67
CA GLY A 21 -0.18 1.85 -39.43
C GLY A 21 0.14 0.94 -38.25
N LEU A 22 0.06 -0.38 -38.43
CA LEU A 22 0.36 -1.37 -37.39
C LEU A 22 1.86 -1.39 -37.04
N ALA A 23 2.73 -1.25 -38.03
CA ALA A 23 4.19 -1.19 -37.82
C ALA A 23 4.59 0.07 -37.03
N ILE A 24 3.98 1.23 -37.32
CA ILE A 24 4.17 2.48 -36.57
C ILE A 24 3.68 2.31 -35.12
N LEU A 25 2.52 1.66 -34.88
CA LEU A 25 2.05 1.39 -33.52
C LEU A 25 3.04 0.52 -32.73
N VAL A 26 3.61 -0.51 -33.36
CA VAL A 26 4.64 -1.37 -32.75
C VAL A 26 5.93 -0.59 -32.49
N LEU A 27 6.40 0.22 -33.43
CA LEU A 27 7.59 1.06 -33.29
C LEU A 27 7.41 2.14 -32.21
N LEU A 28 6.25 2.80 -32.16
CA LEU A 28 5.91 3.77 -31.13
C LEU A 28 5.85 3.10 -29.76
N GLY A 29 5.31 1.88 -29.67
CA GLY A 29 5.32 1.05 -28.47
C GLY A 29 6.72 0.76 -27.95
N LEU A 30 7.66 0.42 -28.85
CA LEU A 30 9.07 0.15 -28.51
C LEU A 30 9.80 1.42 -28.05
N VAL A 31 9.59 2.57 -28.72
CA VAL A 31 10.24 3.85 -28.37
C VAL A 31 9.69 4.41 -27.04
N LEU A 32 8.40 4.27 -26.78
CA LEU A 32 7.77 4.79 -25.55
C LEU A 32 8.02 3.92 -24.32
N ALA A 33 8.44 2.66 -24.50
CA ALA A 33 8.84 1.78 -23.40
C ALA A 33 10.16 2.21 -22.70
N GLY A 34 10.93 3.13 -23.31
CA GLY A 34 12.27 3.53 -22.87
C GLY A 34 12.38 4.48 -21.65
N GLY A 35 11.28 4.92 -21.04
CA GLY A 35 11.40 5.80 -19.87
C GLY A 35 10.09 6.26 -19.26
N ALA A 36 9.61 5.53 -18.25
CA ALA A 36 8.54 6.02 -17.37
C ALA A 36 8.84 5.61 -15.92
N GLY A 37 9.12 6.60 -15.07
CA GLY A 37 9.60 6.45 -13.69
C GLY A 37 8.52 6.56 -12.60
N ALA A 38 7.24 6.43 -12.93
CA ALA A 38 6.17 6.34 -11.96
C ALA A 38 4.94 5.73 -12.62
N VAL A 39 4.60 4.50 -12.22
CA VAL A 39 3.40 3.82 -12.69
C VAL A 39 2.86 2.97 -11.54
N GLU A 40 1.55 3.05 -11.30
CA GLU A 40 0.84 2.08 -10.49
C GLU A 40 0.80 0.74 -11.22
N LEU A 41 0.96 -0.35 -10.47
CA LEU A 41 0.66 -1.67 -11.00
C LEU A 41 -0.86 -1.75 -11.21
N ASP A 42 -1.32 -2.04 -12.43
CA ASP A 42 -2.68 -2.56 -12.64
C ASP A 42 -2.88 -3.74 -11.66
N ASP A 43 -3.90 -3.64 -10.80
CA ASP A 43 -4.20 -4.55 -9.70
C ASP A 43 -4.15 -6.02 -10.12
N ALA A 44 -4.49 -6.29 -11.37
CA ALA A 44 -4.54 -7.63 -11.88
C ALA A 44 -3.17 -8.33 -12.00
N TYR A 45 -2.05 -7.60 -12.04
CA TYR A 45 -0.71 -8.22 -12.05
C TYR A 45 -0.23 -8.65 -10.66
N ARG A 46 -0.95 -8.24 -9.60
CA ARG A 46 -0.67 -8.65 -8.21
C ARG A 46 -0.87 -10.15 -8.05
N PHE A 47 -1.94 -10.68 -8.62
CA PHE A 47 -2.35 -12.06 -8.36
C PHE A 47 -1.91 -13.05 -9.44
N LEU A 48 -0.77 -12.82 -10.09
CA LEU A 48 -0.20 -13.75 -11.07
C LEU A 48 0.45 -14.97 -10.40
N GLY A 49 0.53 -16.09 -11.14
CA GLY A 49 1.17 -17.32 -10.69
C GLY A 49 0.23 -18.34 -10.00
N PRO A 50 0.74 -19.47 -9.51
CA PRO A 50 -0.07 -20.47 -8.83
C PRO A 50 -0.48 -19.99 -7.43
N TYR A 51 -1.75 -20.19 -7.08
CA TYR A 51 -2.30 -19.88 -5.75
C TYR A 51 -2.88 -21.15 -5.10
N GLY A 52 -2.75 -21.23 -3.78
CA GLY A 52 -3.42 -22.20 -2.93
C GLY A 52 -4.61 -21.59 -2.20
N VAL A 53 -5.52 -22.46 -1.76
CA VAL A 53 -6.62 -22.11 -0.86
C VAL A 53 -6.61 -23.05 0.33
N THR A 54 -6.78 -22.48 1.52
CA THR A 54 -7.12 -23.21 2.73
C THR A 54 -8.25 -22.50 3.46
N ALA A 55 -9.04 -23.25 4.24
CA ALA A 55 -10.08 -22.68 5.08
C ALA A 55 -10.09 -23.34 6.45
N SER A 56 -10.05 -22.55 7.51
CA SER A 56 -10.12 -23.00 8.90
C SER A 56 -10.60 -21.87 9.82
N GLY A 57 -11.24 -22.20 10.94
CA GLY A 57 -11.64 -21.21 11.96
C GLY A 57 -12.49 -20.04 11.47
N GLY A 58 -13.27 -20.23 10.39
CA GLY A 58 -14.06 -19.16 9.76
C GLY A 58 -13.23 -18.17 8.94
N ILE A 59 -12.03 -18.54 8.52
CA ILE A 59 -11.17 -17.81 7.59
C ILE A 59 -10.95 -18.66 6.35
N ARG A 60 -11.11 -18.05 5.18
CA ARG A 60 -10.71 -18.60 3.88
C ARG A 60 -9.54 -17.80 3.36
N LEU A 61 -8.40 -18.44 3.24
CA LEU A 61 -7.12 -17.83 2.90
C LEU A 61 -6.69 -18.26 1.50
N TYR A 62 -6.41 -17.27 0.65
CA TYR A 62 -5.84 -17.42 -0.69
C TYR A 62 -4.39 -16.93 -0.64
N TYR A 63 -3.44 -17.72 -1.11
CA TYR A 63 -2.01 -17.41 -0.98
C TYR A 63 -1.18 -17.95 -2.15
N PRO A 64 0.00 -17.36 -2.44
CA PRO A 64 0.90 -17.89 -3.47
C PRO A 64 1.36 -19.30 -3.10
N ALA A 65 1.31 -20.25 -4.04
CA ALA A 65 1.55 -21.67 -3.73
C ALA A 65 2.94 -21.93 -3.12
N GLY A 66 3.95 -21.14 -3.46
CA GLY A 66 5.29 -21.23 -2.87
C GLY A 66 5.32 -20.95 -1.37
N CYS A 67 4.36 -20.19 -0.84
CA CYS A 67 4.28 -19.82 0.57
C CYS A 67 3.61 -20.88 1.46
N GLN A 68 3.31 -22.08 0.95
CA GLN A 68 2.54 -23.09 1.68
C GLN A 68 3.11 -23.43 3.07
N ALA A 69 4.43 -23.39 3.25
CA ALA A 69 5.08 -23.76 4.50
C ALA A 69 4.73 -22.84 5.69
N ILE A 70 4.55 -21.53 5.46
CA ILE A 70 4.26 -20.56 6.53
C ILE A 70 2.75 -20.45 6.85
N ILE A 71 1.88 -20.93 5.96
CA ILE A 71 0.42 -20.75 6.06
C ILE A 71 -0.21 -21.30 7.34
N PRO A 72 0.15 -22.49 7.89
CA PRO A 72 -0.42 -22.97 9.14
C PRO A 72 -0.33 -21.92 10.25
N HIS A 73 0.84 -21.32 10.39
CA HIS A 73 1.12 -20.33 11.41
C HIS A 73 0.38 -19.00 11.16
N VAL A 74 0.38 -18.49 9.92
CA VAL A 74 -0.39 -17.29 9.56
C VAL A 74 -1.89 -17.48 9.85
N LEU A 75 -2.41 -18.66 9.54
CA LEU A 75 -3.80 -19.00 9.76
C LEU A 75 -4.13 -19.07 11.26
N ASP A 76 -3.27 -19.66 12.08
CA ASP A 76 -3.46 -19.70 13.54
C ASP A 76 -3.50 -18.28 14.13
N SER A 77 -2.56 -17.41 13.73
CA SER A 77 -2.57 -16.00 14.11
C SER A 77 -3.86 -15.29 13.71
N PHE A 78 -4.33 -15.51 12.48
CA PHE A 78 -5.58 -14.92 12.02
C PHE A 78 -6.80 -15.48 12.76
N ILE A 79 -6.81 -16.77 13.10
CA ILE A 79 -7.88 -17.38 13.90
C ILE A 79 -7.91 -16.76 15.30
N ALA A 80 -6.76 -16.55 15.94
CA ALA A 80 -6.68 -15.89 17.23
C ALA A 80 -7.22 -14.45 17.17
N VAL A 81 -6.80 -13.67 16.17
CA VAL A 81 -7.30 -12.31 15.94
C VAL A 81 -8.81 -12.29 15.68
N ARG A 82 -9.31 -13.19 14.83
CA ARG A 82 -10.75 -13.31 14.54
C ARG A 82 -11.54 -13.66 15.78
N THR A 83 -11.05 -14.60 16.59
CA THR A 83 -11.72 -15.04 17.82
C THR A 83 -11.85 -13.88 18.80
N ARG A 84 -10.76 -13.14 19.04
CA ARG A 84 -10.76 -11.92 19.85
C ARG A 84 -11.76 -10.88 19.33
N LEU A 85 -11.74 -10.58 18.02
CA LEU A 85 -12.66 -9.60 17.46
C LEU A 85 -14.12 -10.04 17.57
N LEU A 86 -14.43 -11.33 17.40
CA LEU A 86 -15.80 -11.84 17.51
C LEU A 86 -16.38 -11.81 18.93
N GLU A 87 -15.57 -11.57 19.97
CA GLU A 87 -16.07 -11.26 21.31
C GLU A 87 -16.89 -9.97 21.29
N HIS A 88 -16.45 -8.97 20.52
CA HIS A 88 -17.21 -7.73 20.28
C HIS A 88 -18.35 -7.91 19.27
N PHE A 89 -18.22 -8.84 18.31
CA PHE A 89 -19.22 -9.05 17.24
C PHE A 89 -19.89 -10.43 17.29
N PRO A 90 -20.62 -10.79 18.37
CA PRO A 90 -21.15 -12.15 18.55
C PRO A 90 -22.12 -12.58 17.45
N ASP A 91 -22.92 -11.66 16.92
CA ASP A 91 -23.89 -11.92 15.84
C ASP A 91 -23.21 -12.31 14.51
N GLN A 92 -21.91 -12.09 14.39
CA GLN A 92 -21.13 -12.34 13.17
C GLN A 92 -20.27 -13.61 13.25
N ARG A 93 -20.43 -14.47 14.27
CA ARG A 93 -19.65 -15.72 14.41
C ARG A 93 -19.74 -16.65 13.20
N GLY A 94 -20.88 -16.66 12.49
CA GLY A 94 -21.08 -17.43 11.26
C GLY A 94 -20.45 -16.83 10.01
N PHE A 95 -19.82 -15.66 10.09
CA PHE A 95 -19.17 -15.01 8.95
C PHE A 95 -17.81 -15.64 8.63
N GLU A 96 -17.67 -16.14 7.40
CA GLU A 96 -16.40 -16.59 6.82
C GLU A 96 -15.64 -15.41 6.21
N VAL A 97 -14.51 -15.03 6.82
CA VAL A 97 -13.64 -13.94 6.35
C VAL A 97 -12.82 -14.43 5.16
N THR A 98 -12.80 -13.66 4.07
CA THR A 98 -11.96 -13.96 2.91
C THR A 98 -10.69 -13.13 2.97
N VAL A 99 -9.53 -13.77 2.96
CA VAL A 99 -8.22 -13.13 3.05
C VAL A 99 -7.36 -13.53 1.85
N LEU A 100 -6.74 -12.54 1.21
CA LEU A 100 -5.88 -12.70 0.06
C LEU A 100 -4.47 -12.22 0.42
N LEU A 101 -3.50 -13.11 0.26
CA LEU A 101 -2.10 -12.85 0.55
C LEU A 101 -1.32 -12.65 -0.75
N THR A 102 -0.43 -11.66 -0.78
CA THR A 102 0.59 -11.47 -1.82
C THR A 102 1.97 -11.68 -1.22
N ASP A 103 2.97 -12.06 -2.01
CA ASP A 103 4.35 -12.25 -1.56
C ASP A 103 5.31 -11.13 -1.98
N HIS A 104 4.79 -10.11 -2.66
CA HIS A 104 5.54 -8.99 -3.23
C HIS A 104 4.98 -7.66 -2.72
N ASP A 105 5.77 -6.61 -2.88
CA ASP A 105 5.46 -5.26 -2.39
C ASP A 105 4.34 -4.62 -3.22
N ASP A 106 3.14 -4.62 -2.65
CA ASP A 106 1.92 -4.12 -3.28
C ASP A 106 1.45 -2.86 -2.55
N ARG A 107 2.04 -1.73 -2.92
CA ARG A 107 1.93 -0.46 -2.21
C ARG A 107 0.63 0.28 -2.41
N GLU A 108 -0.32 -0.29 -3.13
CA GLU A 108 -1.67 0.19 -3.00
C GLU A 108 -2.13 -0.12 -1.58
N THR A 109 -2.10 0.92 -0.76
CA THR A 109 -2.77 0.97 0.53
C THR A 109 -4.18 0.48 0.29
N GLY A 110 -4.42 -0.81 0.54
CA GLY A 110 -5.68 -1.46 0.24
C GLY A 110 -6.79 -0.58 0.76
N SER A 111 -7.52 0.07 -0.13
CA SER A 111 -8.75 0.71 0.30
C SER A 111 -9.63 -0.46 0.72
N VAL A 112 -10.25 -0.37 1.90
CA VAL A 112 -11.24 -1.38 2.24
C VAL A 112 -12.38 -1.13 1.26
N ASP A 113 -12.46 -1.95 0.23
CA ASP A 113 -13.49 -1.79 -0.77
C ASP A 113 -14.84 -1.95 -0.07
N ALA A 114 -15.61 -0.87 -0.02
CA ALA A 114 -16.93 -0.87 0.61
C ALA A 114 -17.88 -1.86 -0.10
N THR A 115 -17.54 -2.34 -1.29
CA THR A 115 -18.32 -3.30 -2.07
C THR A 115 -17.97 -4.76 -1.82
N PHE A 116 -16.79 -5.09 -1.25
CA PHE A 116 -16.39 -6.47 -1.02
C PHE A 116 -15.88 -6.73 0.41
N ASP A 117 -16.32 -7.84 1.00
CA ASP A 117 -15.80 -8.34 2.27
C ASP A 117 -14.50 -9.16 2.01
N LEU A 118 -13.47 -8.49 1.49
CA LEU A 118 -12.17 -9.07 1.15
C LEU A 118 -11.05 -8.31 1.89
N VAL A 119 -10.15 -9.05 2.53
CA VAL A 119 -8.95 -8.51 3.16
C VAL A 119 -7.73 -8.87 2.31
N SER A 120 -7.04 -7.88 1.73
CA SER A 120 -5.78 -8.09 1.02
C SER A 120 -4.60 -7.67 1.90
N LEU A 121 -3.57 -8.53 2.00
CA LEU A 121 -2.37 -8.29 2.82
C LEU A 121 -1.11 -8.81 2.10
N GLY A 122 0.03 -8.18 2.36
CA GLY A 122 1.32 -8.63 1.86
C GLY A 122 2.03 -9.50 2.89
N LEU A 123 2.42 -10.73 2.54
CA LEU A 123 3.24 -11.61 3.38
C LEU A 123 4.60 -11.02 3.73
N TYR A 124 5.13 -10.12 2.90
CA TYR A 124 6.36 -9.41 3.25
C TYR A 124 6.17 -8.50 4.49
N GLU A 125 4.93 -8.16 4.86
CA GLU A 125 4.60 -7.42 6.07
C GLU A 125 4.71 -8.26 7.35
N GLU A 126 4.92 -9.59 7.24
CA GLU A 126 5.36 -10.42 8.36
C GLU A 126 6.66 -9.92 8.98
N MET A 127 7.43 -9.15 8.21
CA MET A 127 8.67 -8.55 8.66
C MET A 127 8.46 -7.13 9.19
N GLY A 128 8.61 -6.95 10.50
CA GLY A 128 8.55 -5.64 11.15
C GLY A 128 9.57 -4.62 10.61
N SER A 129 10.68 -5.08 10.02
CA SER A 129 11.68 -4.21 9.37
C SER A 129 11.24 -3.65 8.01
N LEU A 130 10.23 -4.27 7.36
CA LEU A 130 9.69 -3.83 6.06
C LEU A 130 8.51 -2.86 6.21
N SER A 131 7.75 -2.91 7.31
CA SER A 131 6.64 -1.98 7.56
C SER A 131 7.08 -0.79 8.40
N THR A 132 6.99 0.41 7.83
CA THR A 132 7.41 1.64 8.53
C THR A 132 6.35 2.26 9.42
N ARG A 133 5.10 1.83 9.32
CA ARG A 133 4.07 2.06 10.35
C ARG A 133 4.27 1.21 11.60
N GLY A 134 5.12 0.18 11.54
CA GLY A 134 5.39 -0.70 12.67
C GLY A 134 4.26 -1.66 13.03
N TYR A 135 3.22 -1.77 12.19
CA TYR A 135 2.16 -2.78 12.33
C TYR A 135 2.61 -4.09 11.69
N SER A 136 2.47 -5.18 12.45
CA SER A 136 2.67 -6.54 11.96
C SER A 136 1.58 -6.95 10.96
N LEU A 137 1.78 -8.08 10.26
CA LEU A 137 0.73 -8.68 9.43
C LEU A 137 -0.56 -8.92 10.26
N GLU A 138 -0.41 -9.33 11.52
CA GLU A 138 -1.53 -9.59 12.43
C GLU A 138 -2.28 -8.32 12.79
N ASP A 139 -1.57 -7.22 13.08
CA ASP A 139 -2.18 -5.92 13.39
C ASP A 139 -2.93 -5.37 12.17
N ARG A 140 -2.35 -5.52 10.96
CA ARG A 140 -3.02 -5.14 9.72
C ARG A 140 -4.25 -6.01 9.49
N PHE A 141 -4.16 -7.32 9.66
CA PHE A 141 -5.31 -8.20 9.57
C PHE A 141 -6.40 -7.83 10.57
N ALA A 142 -6.04 -7.56 11.83
CA ALA A 142 -6.97 -7.12 12.87
C ALA A 142 -7.69 -5.83 12.48
N LEU A 143 -6.96 -4.84 11.98
CA LEU A 143 -7.52 -3.57 11.53
C LEU A 143 -8.49 -3.75 10.36
N ARG A 144 -8.10 -4.52 9.33
CA ARG A 144 -8.94 -4.78 8.15
C ARG A 144 -10.17 -5.61 8.49
N LEU A 145 -10.02 -6.59 9.38
CA LEU A 145 -11.12 -7.41 9.85
C LEU A 145 -12.09 -6.57 10.70
N ALA A 146 -11.59 -5.73 11.61
CA ALA A 146 -12.42 -4.80 12.38
C ALA A 146 -13.23 -3.89 11.45
N TYR A 147 -12.60 -3.27 10.45
CA TYR A 147 -13.31 -2.51 9.42
C TYR A 147 -14.42 -3.32 8.73
N THR A 148 -14.13 -4.56 8.33
CA THR A 148 -15.09 -5.45 7.67
C THR A 148 -16.28 -5.76 8.58
N LEU A 149 -16.04 -6.12 9.84
CA LEU A 149 -17.08 -6.44 10.83
C LEU A 149 -17.94 -5.21 11.18
N ILE A 150 -17.33 -4.02 11.32
CA ILE A 150 -18.03 -2.75 11.52
C ILE A 150 -18.97 -2.48 10.34
N MET A 151 -18.48 -2.59 9.09
CA MET A 151 -19.34 -2.35 7.93
C MET A 151 -20.49 -3.36 7.81
N ARG A 152 -20.23 -4.63 8.13
CA ARG A 152 -21.27 -5.67 8.12
C ARG A 152 -22.35 -5.41 9.16
N THR A 153 -22.01 -4.73 10.26
CA THR A 153 -22.98 -4.25 11.25
C THR A 153 -23.96 -3.25 10.63
N LEU A 154 -23.49 -2.38 9.71
CA LEU A 154 -24.32 -1.43 8.95
C LEU A 154 -25.13 -2.10 7.85
N GLY A 155 -24.59 -3.15 7.22
CA GLY A 155 -25.30 -3.96 6.24
C GLY A 155 -24.39 -4.94 5.50
N SER A 156 -24.95 -6.04 5.00
CA SER A 156 -24.19 -7.01 4.20
C SER A 156 -23.70 -6.40 2.88
N ALA A 157 -22.53 -6.80 2.38
CA ALA A 157 -22.02 -6.42 1.06
C ALA A 157 -23.02 -6.64 -0.09
N ARG A 158 -23.88 -7.67 0.02
CA ARG A 158 -24.94 -7.97 -0.97
C ARG A 158 -26.01 -6.88 -1.11
N ILE A 159 -26.16 -6.02 -0.09
CA ILE A 159 -27.11 -4.89 -0.09
C ILE A 159 -26.28 -3.60 0.02
N ALA A 160 -25.48 -3.34 -1.02
CA ALA A 160 -24.51 -2.24 -1.06
C ALA A 160 -25.13 -0.88 -0.73
N LEU A 161 -26.38 -0.63 -1.14
CA LEU A 161 -27.07 0.63 -0.90
C LEU A 161 -27.24 0.96 0.59
N ARG A 162 -27.70 0.00 1.41
CA ARG A 162 -27.89 0.23 2.86
C ARG A 162 -26.57 0.46 3.58
N ARG A 163 -25.56 -0.37 3.27
CA ARG A 163 -24.19 -0.22 3.81
C ARG A 163 -23.61 1.15 3.46
N ARG A 164 -23.81 1.61 2.22
CA ARG A 164 -23.37 2.93 1.77
C ARG A 164 -24.13 4.07 2.44
N ILE A 165 -25.46 3.99 2.61
CA ILE A 165 -26.22 4.99 3.38
C ILE A 165 -25.73 5.08 4.84
N GLY A 166 -25.41 3.94 5.45
CA GLY A 166 -24.82 3.89 6.78
C GLY A 166 -23.42 4.51 6.85
N LEU A 167 -22.56 4.20 5.88
CA LEU A 167 -21.22 4.80 5.74
C LEU A 167 -21.29 6.29 5.51
N LEU A 168 -22.25 6.75 4.69
CA LEU A 168 -22.53 8.16 4.56
C LEU A 168 -22.87 8.66 5.96
N SER A 169 -23.81 8.08 6.69
CA SER A 169 -24.32 8.61 7.97
C SER A 169 -23.28 8.83 9.11
N ILE A 170 -22.12 8.16 9.09
CA ILE A 170 -21.13 8.17 10.17
C ILE A 170 -19.92 9.04 9.78
N PRO A 171 -19.38 9.88 10.69
CA PRO A 171 -18.14 10.60 10.43
C PRO A 171 -16.97 9.63 10.14
N PRO A 172 -16.15 9.89 9.11
CA PRO A 172 -15.04 8.99 8.75
C PRO A 172 -14.06 8.72 9.88
N TRP A 173 -13.74 9.75 10.68
CA TRP A 173 -12.84 9.58 11.83
C TRP A 173 -13.41 8.61 12.85
N PHE A 174 -14.72 8.67 13.16
CA PHE A 174 -15.32 7.78 14.16
C PHE A 174 -15.20 6.33 13.73
N PHE A 175 -15.42 6.08 12.43
CA PHE A 175 -15.30 4.75 11.84
C PHE A 175 -13.83 4.25 11.86
N GLU A 176 -12.85 5.10 11.57
CA GLU A 176 -11.41 4.79 11.65
C GLU A 176 -10.96 4.53 13.10
N GLY A 177 -11.41 5.35 14.06
CA GLY A 177 -11.12 5.17 15.49
C GLY A 177 -11.70 3.90 16.07
N LEU A 178 -12.94 3.58 15.73
CA LEU A 178 -13.60 2.36 16.18
C LEU A 178 -12.89 1.11 15.63
N ALA A 179 -12.43 1.16 14.39
CA ALA A 179 -11.66 0.06 13.80
C ALA A 179 -10.31 -0.13 14.51
N LEU A 180 -9.59 0.96 14.81
CA LEU A 180 -8.32 0.91 15.56
C LEU A 180 -8.53 0.35 16.98
N SER A 181 -9.51 0.89 17.71
CA SER A 181 -9.84 0.51 19.10
C SER A 181 -10.13 -0.99 19.24
N TYR A 182 -10.93 -1.56 18.33
CA TYR A 182 -11.18 -3.01 18.36
C TYR A 182 -10.00 -3.85 17.85
N ALA A 183 -9.20 -3.32 16.93
CA ALA A 183 -8.11 -4.07 16.31
C ALA A 183 -6.99 -4.36 17.30
N PHE A 184 -6.49 -3.35 18.02
CA PHE A 184 -5.38 -3.49 18.96
C PHE A 184 -5.33 -2.31 19.94
N PRO A 185 -4.76 -2.48 21.14
CA PRO A 185 -4.61 -1.39 22.11
C PRO A 185 -3.68 -0.28 21.59
N LEU A 186 -3.83 0.92 22.13
CA LEU A 186 -2.88 2.02 21.96
C LEU A 186 -1.43 1.57 22.19
N ASP A 187 -0.56 1.82 21.20
CA ASP A 187 0.86 1.53 21.31
C ASP A 187 1.67 2.73 21.87
N VAL A 188 2.95 2.46 22.14
CA VAL A 188 3.93 3.43 22.63
C VAL A 188 4.16 4.57 21.64
N LEU A 189 4.16 4.28 20.33
CA LEU A 189 4.39 5.27 19.28
C LEU A 189 3.24 6.29 19.17
N GLN A 190 2.00 5.78 19.23
CA GLN A 190 0.76 6.55 19.25
C GLN A 190 0.71 7.42 20.51
N THR A 191 0.98 6.82 21.67
CA THR A 191 0.97 7.57 22.95
C THR A 191 2.02 8.69 22.94
N THR A 192 3.24 8.40 22.50
CA THR A 192 4.33 9.39 22.41
C THR A 192 3.92 10.59 21.54
N ARG A 193 3.35 10.33 20.35
CA ARG A 193 2.91 11.39 19.44
C ARG A 193 1.74 12.20 20.02
N LEU A 194 0.83 11.56 20.75
CA LEU A 194 -0.29 12.23 21.39
C LEU A 194 0.15 13.19 22.49
N LEU A 195 1.11 12.76 23.31
CA LEU A 195 1.71 13.61 24.35
C LEU A 195 2.45 14.80 23.72
N ASP A 196 3.14 14.59 22.59
CA ASP A 196 3.81 15.66 21.86
C ASP A 196 2.81 16.71 21.29
N LEU A 197 1.67 16.26 20.73
CA LEU A 197 0.59 17.16 20.29
C LEU A 197 -0.02 17.93 21.47
N ALA A 198 -0.24 17.26 22.60
CA ALA A 198 -0.80 17.85 23.80
C ALA A 198 0.13 18.91 24.40
N ARG A 199 1.45 18.63 24.46
CA ARG A 199 2.48 19.55 24.95
C ARG A 199 2.48 20.87 24.20
N ARG A 200 2.17 20.86 22.90
CA ARG A 200 2.07 22.07 22.07
C ARG A 200 0.67 22.68 22.00
N ASN A 201 -0.30 22.09 22.70
CA ASN A 201 -1.71 22.46 22.60
C ASN A 201 -2.23 22.39 21.14
N CYS A 202 -1.76 21.40 20.36
CA CYS A 202 -2.09 21.19 18.96
C CYS A 202 -3.03 19.99 18.73
N LEU A 203 -3.83 19.60 19.73
CA LEU A 203 -4.86 18.58 19.56
C LEU A 203 -5.94 19.07 18.58
N TYR A 204 -6.27 18.23 17.60
CA TYR A 204 -7.25 18.50 16.57
C TYR A 204 -8.67 18.54 17.16
N ASN A 205 -9.48 19.53 16.80
CA ASN A 205 -10.88 19.56 17.24
C ASN A 205 -11.76 18.64 16.37
N ILE A 206 -13.04 18.48 16.72
CA ILE A 206 -13.97 17.63 15.96
C ILE A 206 -14.11 18.08 14.49
N ASP A 207 -14.15 19.39 14.23
CA ASP A 207 -14.26 19.91 12.87
C ASP A 207 -13.00 19.61 12.04
N ASP A 208 -11.82 19.63 12.68
CA ASP A 208 -10.57 19.18 12.06
C ASP A 208 -10.62 17.67 11.76
N LEU A 209 -11.11 16.86 12.70
CA LEU A 209 -11.20 15.40 12.54
C LEU A 209 -12.19 14.99 11.45
N ASP A 210 -13.25 15.76 11.21
CA ASP A 210 -14.14 15.52 10.07
C ASP A 210 -13.36 15.50 8.75
N THR A 211 -12.28 16.29 8.62
CA THR A 211 -11.44 16.37 7.42
C THR A 211 -10.36 15.30 7.32
N ILE A 212 -10.35 14.29 8.20
CA ILE A 212 -9.27 13.29 8.31
C ILE A 212 -8.86 12.64 6.98
N GLN A 213 -9.82 12.34 6.09
CA GLN A 213 -9.54 11.66 4.81
C GLN A 213 -8.85 12.56 3.79
N SER A 214 -8.98 13.88 3.92
CA SER A 214 -8.49 14.85 2.96
C SER A 214 -7.18 15.54 3.38
N ARG A 215 -6.81 15.37 4.66
CA ARG A 215 -5.53 15.85 5.19
C ARG A 215 -4.34 15.14 4.56
N ARG A 216 -3.18 15.81 4.64
CA ARG A 216 -1.91 15.18 4.30
C ARG A 216 -1.74 13.96 5.20
N VAL A 217 -1.20 12.88 4.66
CA VAL A 217 -1.18 11.57 5.36
C VAL A 217 -0.57 11.63 6.75
N ARG A 218 0.44 12.47 6.95
CA ARG A 218 1.04 12.68 8.26
C ARG A 218 0.07 13.31 9.26
N GLU A 219 -0.59 14.39 8.89
CA GLU A 219 -1.66 15.01 9.70
C GLU A 219 -2.80 14.01 9.92
N ARG A 220 -3.17 13.25 8.88
CA ARG A 220 -4.17 12.17 8.98
C ARG A 220 -3.75 11.09 9.98
N GLU A 221 -2.48 10.70 10.01
CA GLU A 221 -1.96 9.70 10.95
C GLU A 221 -1.99 10.24 12.39
N GLU A 222 -1.55 11.48 12.60
CA GLU A 222 -1.67 12.18 13.89
C GLU A 222 -3.14 12.26 14.34
N MET A 223 -4.07 12.62 13.43
CA MET A 223 -5.51 12.59 13.68
C MET A 223 -6.02 11.17 13.99
N SER A 224 -5.54 10.14 13.28
CA SER A 224 -5.95 8.75 13.49
C SER A 224 -5.52 8.26 14.87
N PHE A 225 -4.32 8.63 15.32
CA PHE A 225 -3.84 8.31 16.67
C PHE A 225 -4.65 9.03 17.73
N GLN A 226 -5.00 10.30 17.50
CA GLN A 226 -5.85 11.04 18.43
C GLN A 226 -7.23 10.43 18.53
N VAL A 227 -7.78 10.04 17.39
CA VAL A 227 -9.11 9.44 17.31
C VAL A 227 -9.11 8.05 17.94
N HIS A 228 -8.08 7.23 17.73
CA HIS A 228 -7.92 5.95 18.43
C HIS A 228 -7.98 6.14 19.95
N SER A 229 -7.15 7.03 20.48
CA SER A 229 -7.09 7.30 21.92
C SER A 229 -8.39 7.89 22.47
N MET A 230 -9.05 8.73 21.69
CA MET A 230 -10.33 9.33 22.04
C MET A 230 -11.46 8.28 22.12
N ILE A 231 -11.52 7.35 21.17
CA ILE A 231 -12.51 6.26 21.19
C ILE A 231 -12.25 5.32 22.38
N ASP A 232 -10.99 4.92 22.61
CA ASP A 232 -10.62 4.09 23.76
C ASP A 232 -11.02 4.75 25.08
N PHE A 233 -10.74 6.04 25.23
CA PHE A 233 -11.15 6.83 26.40
C PHE A 233 -12.67 6.85 26.57
N TRP A 234 -13.44 7.09 25.49
CA TRP A 234 -14.90 7.12 25.57
C TRP A 234 -15.50 5.75 25.89
N HIS A 235 -14.95 4.67 25.33
CA HIS A 235 -15.36 3.30 25.66
C HIS A 235 -15.12 2.99 27.14
N GLY A 236 -14.01 3.45 27.72
CA GLY A 236 -13.74 3.32 29.15
C GLY A 236 -14.66 4.13 30.08
N GLN A 237 -15.38 5.12 29.55
CA GLN A 237 -16.27 6.01 30.32
C GLN A 237 -17.77 5.75 30.05
N SER A 238 -18.09 4.76 29.21
CA SER A 238 -19.47 4.49 28.76
C SER A 238 -19.84 3.03 28.95
N MET A 239 -21.06 2.66 28.56
CA MET A 239 -21.49 1.26 28.59
C MET A 239 -20.64 0.40 27.65
N PRO A 240 -20.41 -0.89 27.99
CA PRO A 240 -19.78 -1.84 27.08
C PRO A 240 -20.44 -1.81 25.69
N ASP A 241 -19.62 -1.82 24.66
CA ASP A 241 -20.03 -1.82 23.24
C ASP A 241 -20.83 -0.58 22.80
N ALA A 242 -20.68 0.58 23.46
CA ALA A 242 -21.35 1.83 23.06
C ALA A 242 -21.19 2.13 21.56
N GLY A 243 -19.99 1.95 21.01
CA GLY A 243 -19.74 2.10 19.57
C GLY A 243 -20.59 1.18 18.70
N LEU A 244 -20.79 -0.10 19.05
CA LEU A 244 -21.64 -1.02 18.27
C LEU A 244 -23.12 -0.70 18.38
N ARG A 245 -23.56 -0.27 19.57
CA ARG A 245 -24.94 0.20 19.78
C ARG A 245 -25.23 1.40 18.88
N LEU A 246 -24.29 2.34 18.78
CA LEU A 246 -24.38 3.47 17.86
C LEU A 246 -24.50 3.01 16.40
N LEU A 247 -23.65 2.09 15.92
CA LEU A 247 -23.75 1.57 14.55
C LEU A 247 -25.11 0.92 14.25
N ARG A 248 -25.65 0.14 15.20
CA ARG A 248 -26.97 -0.50 15.06
C ARG A 248 -28.09 0.55 15.01
N GLN A 249 -27.99 1.61 15.79
CA GLN A 249 -28.95 2.73 15.74
C GLN A 249 -28.86 3.49 14.41
N VAL A 250 -27.66 3.82 13.94
CA VAL A 250 -27.44 4.48 12.64
C VAL A 250 -28.03 3.66 11.49
N ARG A 251 -27.84 2.33 11.53
CA ARG A 251 -28.42 1.42 10.53
C ARG A 251 -29.95 1.53 10.46
N THR A 252 -30.63 1.76 11.57
CA THR A 252 -32.10 1.89 11.62
C THR A 252 -32.58 3.29 11.26
N ARG A 253 -31.82 4.33 11.62
CA ARG A 253 -32.17 5.75 11.43
C ARG A 253 -30.96 6.53 10.90
N PRO A 254 -30.64 6.42 9.61
CA PRO A 254 -29.54 7.18 9.01
C PRO A 254 -29.90 8.68 9.01
N GLY A 255 -29.05 9.52 9.62
CA GLY A 255 -29.22 10.99 9.61
C GLY A 255 -29.12 11.71 10.97
N GLN A 256 -29.05 10.99 12.10
CA GLN A 256 -29.02 11.59 13.45
C GLN A 256 -27.80 11.15 14.27
N PHE A 257 -26.61 11.18 13.67
CA PHE A 257 -25.40 10.65 14.31
C PHE A 257 -25.14 11.26 15.71
N SER A 258 -25.21 12.58 15.87
CA SER A 258 -24.94 13.24 17.15
C SER A 258 -25.93 12.87 18.26
N GLU A 259 -27.21 12.75 17.93
CA GLU A 259 -28.26 12.34 18.89
C GLU A 259 -28.09 10.87 19.29
N GLN A 260 -27.79 10.01 18.32
CA GLN A 260 -27.52 8.59 18.56
C GLN A 260 -26.22 8.40 19.35
N PHE A 261 -25.19 9.20 19.07
CA PHE A 261 -23.94 9.20 19.83
C PHE A 261 -24.23 9.53 21.30
N GLN A 262 -25.00 10.58 21.57
CA GLN A 262 -25.38 10.95 22.93
C GLN A 262 -26.17 9.84 23.65
N ARG A 263 -27.09 9.16 22.95
CA ARG A 263 -27.81 8.01 23.51
C ARG A 263 -26.90 6.82 23.81
N ALA A 264 -25.90 6.56 22.96
CA ALA A 264 -25.02 5.42 23.09
C ALA A 264 -23.93 5.63 24.16
N PHE A 265 -23.30 6.81 24.18
CA PHE A 265 -22.18 7.13 25.06
C PHE A 265 -22.58 7.87 26.35
N GLY A 266 -23.80 8.42 26.42
CA GLY A 266 -24.31 9.13 27.60
C GLY A 266 -23.91 10.61 27.69
N PHE A 267 -23.16 11.13 26.72
CA PHE A 267 -22.74 12.52 26.64
C PHE A 267 -22.71 13.00 25.19
N SER A 268 -22.85 14.31 24.97
CA SER A 268 -22.77 14.88 23.62
C SER A 268 -21.35 14.77 23.05
N LEU A 269 -21.22 14.82 21.73
CA LEU A 269 -19.93 14.73 21.04
C LEU A 269 -18.92 15.80 21.54
N ASN A 270 -19.38 17.05 21.67
CA ASN A 270 -18.56 18.16 22.16
C ASN A 270 -18.15 17.96 23.62
N GLU A 271 -19.04 17.41 24.45
CA GLU A 271 -18.74 17.11 25.84
C GLU A 271 -17.70 15.99 25.96
N GLY A 272 -17.87 14.92 25.19
CA GLY A 272 -16.91 13.83 25.10
C GLY A 272 -15.52 14.30 24.69
N PHE A 273 -15.45 15.17 23.68
CA PHE A 273 -14.18 15.75 23.22
C PHE A 273 -13.54 16.65 24.29
N ARG A 274 -14.33 17.49 24.97
CA ARG A 274 -13.84 18.33 26.07
C ARG A 274 -13.21 17.51 27.19
N ARG A 275 -13.89 16.43 27.62
CA ARG A 275 -13.39 15.50 28.64
C ARG A 275 -12.10 14.80 28.20
N TYR A 276 -12.05 14.33 26.96
CA TYR A 276 -10.85 13.69 26.40
C TYR A 276 -9.66 14.65 26.37
N ARG A 277 -9.86 15.90 25.91
CA ARG A 277 -8.80 16.92 25.86
C ARG A 277 -8.23 17.20 27.24
N GLU A 278 -9.09 17.26 28.25
CA GLU A 278 -8.67 17.45 29.65
C GLU A 278 -7.89 16.24 30.18
N HIS A 279 -8.35 15.02 29.89
CA HIS A 279 -7.64 13.79 30.23
C HIS A 279 -6.21 13.76 29.66
N VAL A 280 -6.03 14.03 28.36
CA VAL A 280 -4.70 14.04 27.74
C VAL A 280 -3.80 15.13 28.33
N ARG A 281 -4.36 16.29 28.70
CA ARG A 281 -3.60 17.35 29.40
C ARG A 281 -3.14 16.92 30.78
N GLN A 282 -4.00 16.24 31.53
CA GLN A 282 -3.66 15.70 32.85
C GLN A 282 -2.60 14.60 32.74
N GLU A 283 -2.72 13.68 31.78
CA GLU A 283 -1.70 12.68 31.50
C GLU A 283 -0.36 13.33 31.13
N CYS A 284 -0.38 14.37 30.28
CA CYS A 284 0.82 15.14 29.95
C CYS A 284 1.42 15.82 31.21
N ALA A 285 0.60 16.39 32.09
CA ALA A 285 1.04 17.07 33.31
C ALA A 285 1.59 16.12 34.39
N ARG A 286 1.16 14.85 34.42
CA ARG A 286 1.66 13.83 35.35
C ARG A 286 3.13 13.45 35.11
N HIS A 287 3.70 13.82 33.97
CA HIS A 287 5.07 13.50 33.62
C HIS A 287 5.98 14.74 33.74
N PRO A 288 6.91 14.78 34.71
CA PRO A 288 7.78 15.94 34.98
C PRO A 288 8.56 16.44 33.75
N ASP A 289 8.95 15.51 32.85
CA ASP A 289 9.69 15.80 31.62
C ASP A 289 8.82 16.35 30.47
N CYS A 290 7.50 16.44 30.66
CA CYS A 290 6.62 17.20 29.77
C CYS A 290 6.58 18.70 30.08
N ALA A 291 7.02 19.11 31.27
CA ALA A 291 6.87 20.48 31.75
C ALA A 291 8.11 21.39 31.54
N GLY A 292 9.28 20.88 31.13
CA GLY A 292 10.44 21.76 30.95
C GLY A 292 11.82 21.17 30.68
N GLY A 293 11.97 19.87 30.41
CA GLY A 293 13.28 19.30 30.10
C GLY A 293 13.85 19.88 28.79
N SER A 294 15.06 20.43 28.83
CA SER A 294 15.81 20.77 27.62
C SER A 294 15.99 19.49 26.80
N GLY A 295 15.33 19.40 25.65
CA GLY A 295 15.48 18.26 24.74
C GLY A 295 16.97 18.04 24.39
N PRO A 296 17.37 16.81 24.06
CA PRO A 296 18.74 16.53 23.63
C PRO A 296 19.16 17.45 22.47
N GLU A 297 20.45 17.79 22.41
CA GLU A 297 20.97 18.67 21.37
C GLU A 297 20.72 18.04 19.99
N VAL A 298 19.93 18.73 19.18
CA VAL A 298 19.58 18.34 17.82
C VAL A 298 20.71 18.75 16.89
N ILE A 299 21.19 17.82 16.07
CA ILE A 299 22.19 18.11 15.04
C ILE A 299 21.50 18.80 13.86
N ARG A 300 21.48 20.13 13.86
CA ARG A 300 20.85 20.92 12.81
C ARG A 300 21.57 20.77 11.47
N GLY A 301 20.79 20.77 10.40
CA GLY A 301 21.29 20.69 9.03
C GLY A 301 21.57 19.28 8.53
N TRP A 302 21.39 18.23 9.35
CA TRP A 302 21.51 16.83 8.95
C TRP A 302 20.15 16.12 9.06
N GLY A 303 19.83 15.26 8.09
CA GLY A 303 18.74 14.27 8.27
C GLY A 303 17.33 14.82 8.53
N GLU A 304 17.10 16.13 8.46
CA GLU A 304 15.82 16.75 8.80
C GLU A 304 14.74 16.34 7.79
N GLY A 305 13.58 15.90 8.29
CA GLY A 305 12.48 15.54 7.39
C GLY A 305 11.20 15.12 8.07
N GLU A 306 10.18 14.88 7.24
CA GLU A 306 8.92 14.28 7.67
C GLU A 306 9.11 12.84 8.15
N PHE A 307 10.14 12.15 7.64
CA PHE A 307 10.52 10.80 8.06
C PHE A 307 12.00 10.53 7.73
N ALA A 308 12.78 10.03 8.69
CA ALA A 308 14.18 9.66 8.52
C ALA A 308 14.51 8.37 9.29
N GLN A 309 15.24 7.45 8.64
CA GLN A 309 15.73 6.17 9.18
C GLN A 309 17.08 5.81 8.56
N GLY A 310 17.80 4.87 9.17
CA GLY A 310 19.06 4.35 8.65
C GLY A 310 20.15 5.41 8.58
N ALA A 311 20.14 6.41 9.46
CA ALA A 311 21.19 7.43 9.48
C ALA A 311 22.52 6.77 9.87
N ARG A 312 23.55 6.89 9.02
CA ARG A 312 24.89 6.33 9.23
C ARG A 312 25.96 7.34 8.81
N PRO A 313 27.03 7.49 9.61
CA PRO A 313 28.21 8.22 9.18
C PRO A 313 28.97 7.43 8.11
N LEU A 314 29.58 8.15 7.16
CA LEU A 314 30.51 7.63 6.17
C LEU A 314 31.95 7.90 6.63
N PRO A 315 32.94 7.07 6.23
CA PRO A 315 34.33 7.24 6.65
C PRO A 315 34.95 8.60 6.30
N ASP A 316 34.43 9.28 5.28
CA ASP A 316 34.88 10.60 4.84
C ASP A 316 34.16 11.78 5.53
N GLY A 317 33.45 11.51 6.63
CA GLY A 317 32.72 12.52 7.40
C GLY A 317 31.40 12.97 6.76
N ARG A 318 31.00 12.40 5.62
CA ARG A 318 29.64 12.58 5.09
C ARG A 318 28.64 11.77 5.90
N MET A 319 27.36 12.12 5.80
CA MET A 319 26.25 11.36 6.36
C MET A 319 25.42 10.74 5.24
N ALA A 320 24.97 9.50 5.46
CA ALA A 320 23.97 8.85 4.64
C ALA A 320 22.73 8.56 5.49
N TRP A 321 21.54 8.76 4.93
CA TRP A 321 20.31 8.36 5.58
C TRP A 321 19.24 8.09 4.54
N VAL A 322 18.24 7.33 4.97
CA VAL A 322 17.08 7.05 4.16
C VAL A 322 15.94 7.92 4.67
N SER A 323 15.32 8.67 3.76
CA SER A 323 14.20 9.54 4.09
C SER A 323 13.08 9.35 3.09
N SER A 324 11.85 9.44 3.57
CA SER A 324 10.68 9.44 2.71
C SER A 324 10.18 10.86 2.52
N ARG A 325 10.20 11.34 1.26
CA ARG A 325 9.40 12.49 0.83
C ARG A 325 7.96 12.10 0.47
N ARG A 326 7.66 10.80 0.48
CA ARG A 326 6.42 10.17 0.01
C ARG A 326 6.01 9.09 1.02
N TYR A 327 5.87 9.50 2.28
CA TYR A 327 5.62 8.61 3.42
C TYR A 327 4.41 7.70 3.20
N THR A 328 3.42 8.21 2.46
CA THR A 328 2.16 7.54 2.10
C THR A 328 2.35 6.26 1.29
N GLU A 329 3.34 6.28 0.40
CA GLU A 329 3.68 5.17 -0.48
C GLU A 329 4.74 4.26 0.16
N GLU A 330 5.12 4.51 1.44
CA GLU A 330 6.30 3.91 2.10
C GLU A 330 7.53 3.94 1.17
N VAL A 331 7.66 5.00 0.36
CA VAL A 331 8.74 5.15 -0.62
C VAL A 331 9.89 5.89 0.01
N TYR A 332 11.00 5.20 0.10
CA TYR A 332 12.23 5.67 0.69
C TYR A 332 13.25 6.00 -0.38
N ASP A 333 13.94 7.10 -0.17
CA ASP A 333 15.01 7.56 -1.02
C ASP A 333 16.28 7.69 -0.17
N LEU A 334 17.42 7.27 -0.71
CA LEU A 334 18.72 7.42 -0.06
C LEU A 334 19.28 8.81 -0.33
N TRP A 335 19.68 9.49 0.74
CA TRP A 335 20.33 10.80 0.72
C TRP A 335 21.75 10.68 1.23
N ARG A 336 22.65 11.49 0.66
CA ARG A 336 24.00 11.72 1.16
C ARG A 336 24.21 13.21 1.38
N GLN A 337 24.91 13.59 2.43
CA GLN A 337 25.23 14.99 2.70
C GLN A 337 26.63 15.13 3.27
N ALA A 338 27.40 16.08 2.71
CA ALA A 338 28.66 16.50 3.31
C ALA A 338 28.42 17.64 4.32
N PRO A 339 29.30 17.79 5.32
CA PRO A 339 29.22 18.90 6.27
C PRO A 339 29.07 20.25 5.57
N GLY A 340 28.07 21.05 5.97
CA GLY A 340 27.77 22.37 5.41
C GLY A 340 27.22 22.40 3.97
N LYS A 341 27.05 21.25 3.30
CA LYS A 341 26.50 21.17 1.93
C LYS A 341 25.04 20.70 1.94
N LYS A 342 24.32 20.95 0.84
CA LYS A 342 22.94 20.44 0.65
C LYS A 342 22.95 18.92 0.43
N ALA A 343 21.92 18.25 0.94
CA ALA A 343 21.70 16.82 0.74
C ALA A 343 21.50 16.48 -0.75
N VAL A 344 22.14 15.39 -1.20
CA VAL A 344 22.09 14.88 -2.57
C VAL A 344 21.34 13.54 -2.60
N LEU A 345 20.34 13.45 -3.48
CA LEU A 345 19.60 12.23 -3.73
C LEU A 345 20.50 11.22 -4.46
N THR A 346 20.77 10.07 -3.83
CA THR A 346 21.73 9.08 -4.33
C THR A 346 21.04 7.86 -4.93
N ALA A 347 19.94 7.39 -4.33
CA ALA A 347 19.13 6.29 -4.87
C ALA A 347 17.64 6.49 -4.53
N ARG A 348 16.76 5.92 -5.36
CA ARG A 348 15.30 6.00 -5.18
C ARG A 348 14.69 4.63 -4.93
N ASN A 349 13.55 4.61 -4.24
CA ASN A 349 12.77 3.40 -3.93
C ASN A 349 13.63 2.33 -3.25
N VAL A 350 14.29 2.71 -2.16
CA VAL A 350 15.16 1.84 -1.37
C VAL A 350 14.43 1.26 -0.15
N HIS A 351 15.07 0.31 0.52
CA HIS A 351 14.72 -0.17 1.85
C HIS A 351 15.44 0.69 2.92
N PRO A 352 14.84 0.99 4.08
CA PRO A 352 15.47 1.82 5.12
C PRO A 352 16.69 1.17 5.79
N GLY A 353 16.70 -0.15 5.93
CA GLY A 353 17.87 -0.90 6.41
C GLY A 353 19.01 -0.84 5.40
N LEU A 354 20.05 -0.09 5.76
CA LEU A 354 21.29 0.07 5.01
C LEU A 354 22.50 -0.28 5.89
N TRP A 355 23.58 -0.67 5.25
CA TRP A 355 24.87 -0.90 5.89
C TRP A 355 25.95 -0.12 5.14
N VAL A 356 26.86 0.49 5.89
CA VAL A 356 28.01 1.22 5.34
C VAL A 356 29.24 0.36 5.57
N ASP A 357 29.95 0.05 4.51
CA ASP A 357 31.24 -0.62 4.59
C ASP A 357 32.29 0.32 5.18
N PRO A 358 32.86 0.01 6.37
CA PRO A 358 33.84 0.87 7.00
C PRO A 358 35.12 1.00 6.17
N ASP A 359 35.48 -0.02 5.39
CA ASP A 359 36.74 -0.05 4.64
C ASP A 359 36.65 0.76 3.34
N THR A 360 35.54 0.60 2.62
CA THR A 360 35.37 1.20 1.28
C THR A 360 34.50 2.45 1.27
N GLY A 361 33.74 2.71 2.34
CA GLY A 361 32.70 3.75 2.40
C GLY A 361 31.51 3.46 1.47
N SER A 362 31.41 2.25 0.91
CA SER A 362 30.30 1.85 0.04
C SER A 362 29.04 1.61 0.86
N ILE A 363 27.88 2.01 0.32
CA ILE A 363 26.59 1.79 0.96
C ILE A 363 25.92 0.59 0.31
N PHE A 364 25.58 -0.41 1.11
CA PHE A 364 24.77 -1.55 0.71
C PHE A 364 23.34 -1.35 1.19
N LEU A 365 22.36 -1.64 0.33
CA LEU A 365 20.94 -1.53 0.67
C LEU A 365 20.05 -2.34 -0.27
N GLY A 366 18.82 -2.62 0.16
CA GLY A 366 17.79 -3.18 -0.71
C GLY A 366 17.17 -2.09 -1.60
N ARG A 367 16.95 -2.34 -2.89
CA ARG A 367 16.25 -1.45 -3.82
C ARG A 367 15.11 -2.19 -4.49
N PHE A 368 13.96 -1.52 -4.61
CA PHE A 368 12.79 -2.08 -5.28
C PHE A 368 12.90 -1.98 -6.81
N GLU A 369 12.69 -3.11 -7.47
CA GLU A 369 12.62 -3.23 -8.93
C GLU A 369 11.48 -4.16 -9.36
N LEU A 370 11.13 -4.13 -10.64
CA LEU A 370 10.11 -5.01 -11.21
C LEU A 370 10.74 -6.26 -11.79
N THR A 371 10.18 -7.42 -11.43
CA THR A 371 10.51 -8.72 -12.02
C THR A 371 9.94 -8.85 -13.44
N ALA A 372 10.31 -9.94 -14.13
CA ALA A 372 9.75 -10.30 -15.44
C ALA A 372 8.22 -10.47 -15.40
N ARG A 373 7.66 -10.93 -14.27
CA ARG A 373 6.20 -11.02 -14.02
C ARG A 373 5.57 -9.71 -13.59
N ARG A 374 6.30 -8.60 -13.71
CA ARG A 374 5.87 -7.26 -13.29
C ARG A 374 5.58 -7.14 -11.79
N GLN A 375 6.06 -8.05 -10.95
CA GLN A 375 5.93 -7.92 -9.49
C GLN A 375 7.08 -7.10 -8.92
N ARG A 376 6.79 -6.18 -7.99
CA ARG A 376 7.78 -5.34 -7.31
C ARG A 376 8.49 -6.13 -6.20
N ARG A 377 9.81 -6.27 -6.30
CA ARG A 377 10.66 -7.04 -5.36
C ARG A 377 11.91 -6.25 -4.99
N LEU A 378 12.49 -6.61 -3.85
CA LEU A 378 13.78 -6.08 -3.40
C LEU A 378 14.94 -6.82 -4.06
N PHE A 379 15.98 -6.07 -4.41
CA PHE A 379 17.26 -6.57 -4.84
C PHE A 379 18.36 -5.87 -4.05
N LEU A 380 19.49 -6.54 -3.83
CA LEU A 380 20.60 -5.95 -3.10
C LEU A 380 21.48 -5.10 -4.04
N TRP A 381 21.74 -3.86 -3.64
CA TRP A 381 22.54 -2.89 -4.38
C TRP A 381 23.71 -2.37 -3.56
N GLU A 382 24.78 -2.06 -4.28
CA GLU A 382 25.96 -1.34 -3.80
C GLU A 382 25.97 0.04 -4.43
N ILE A 383 26.21 1.04 -3.59
CA ILE A 383 26.36 2.42 -3.98
C ILE A 383 27.77 2.82 -3.51
N PRO A 384 28.77 2.73 -4.39
CA PRO A 384 30.15 2.97 -3.98
C PRO A 384 30.34 4.43 -3.54
N ALA A 385 31.43 4.70 -2.82
CA ALA A 385 31.83 6.07 -2.48
C ALA A 385 32.05 6.92 -3.74
N HIS A 386 32.61 6.29 -4.79
CA HIS A 386 32.83 6.82 -6.13
C HIS A 386 32.37 5.81 -7.18
N GLY A 387 31.67 6.27 -8.23
CA GLY A 387 31.18 5.41 -9.32
C GLY A 387 29.66 5.31 -9.40
N ARG A 388 29.16 4.36 -10.20
CA ARG A 388 27.72 4.14 -10.43
C ARG A 388 27.19 3.07 -9.49
N ALA A 389 26.00 3.29 -8.96
CA ALA A 389 25.28 2.26 -8.21
C ALA A 389 25.08 1.01 -9.08
N ARG A 390 25.28 -0.16 -8.49
CA ARG A 390 25.16 -1.45 -9.18
C ARG A 390 24.41 -2.48 -8.34
N ARG A 391 23.71 -3.37 -9.03
CA ARG A 391 23.08 -4.54 -8.40
C ARG A 391 24.16 -5.56 -8.06
N VAL A 392 24.15 -6.03 -6.82
CA VAL A 392 25.14 -6.94 -6.25
C VAL A 392 24.65 -8.38 -6.36
N VAL A 393 23.37 -8.58 -6.04
CA VAL A 393 22.71 -9.89 -6.07
C VAL A 393 21.47 -9.81 -6.96
N ASP A 394 21.36 -10.71 -7.93
CA ASP A 394 20.22 -10.81 -8.84
C ASP A 394 19.21 -11.87 -8.37
N LEU A 395 18.90 -11.84 -7.07
CA LEU A 395 17.92 -12.70 -6.43
C LEU A 395 16.76 -11.84 -5.89
N PRO A 396 15.54 -11.99 -6.44
CA PRO A 396 14.37 -11.27 -5.94
C PRO A 396 14.14 -11.53 -4.45
N GLY A 397 13.72 -10.48 -3.74
CA GLY A 397 13.50 -10.56 -2.30
C GLY A 397 14.77 -10.39 -1.47
N SER A 398 15.91 -10.00 -2.04
CA SER A 398 17.14 -9.74 -1.29
C SER A 398 17.19 -8.31 -0.77
N PHE A 399 17.34 -8.14 0.53
CA PHE A 399 17.35 -6.84 1.21
C PHE A 399 18.17 -6.89 2.49
N GLN A 400 18.35 -5.74 3.14
CA GLN A 400 19.04 -5.60 4.42
C GLN A 400 20.39 -6.35 4.51
N PRO A 401 21.50 -5.70 4.09
CA PRO A 401 22.83 -6.22 4.39
C PRO A 401 23.07 -6.33 5.91
N LEU A 402 23.78 -7.38 6.31
CA LEU A 402 24.17 -7.64 7.70
C LEU A 402 25.66 -7.33 7.97
N GLY A 403 26.50 -7.34 6.93
CA GLY A 403 27.93 -6.99 7.01
C GLY A 403 28.83 -7.97 6.26
N TRP A 404 30.14 -7.69 6.25
CA TRP A 404 31.16 -8.62 5.75
C TRP A 404 31.63 -9.56 6.86
N LEU A 405 31.77 -10.84 6.51
CA LEU A 405 32.44 -11.85 7.33
C LEU A 405 33.18 -12.81 6.39
N ASP A 406 34.45 -13.12 6.68
CA ASP A 406 35.29 -14.06 5.93
C ASP A 406 35.27 -13.82 4.40
N GLY A 407 35.32 -12.55 3.98
CA GLY A 407 35.32 -12.16 2.57
C GLY A 407 33.97 -12.35 1.86
N ARG A 408 32.88 -12.54 2.61
CA ARG A 408 31.51 -12.71 2.10
C ARG A 408 30.56 -11.68 2.69
N LEU A 409 29.69 -11.12 1.85
CA LEU A 409 28.66 -10.16 2.26
C LEU A 409 27.42 -10.92 2.64
N PHE A 410 27.01 -10.80 3.91
CA PHE A 410 25.79 -11.41 4.43
C PHE A 410 24.60 -10.47 4.27
N PHE A 411 23.44 -11.01 3.92
CA PHE A 411 22.22 -10.25 3.69
C PHE A 411 20.96 -11.11 3.93
N LEU A 412 19.83 -10.45 4.10
CA LEU A 412 18.54 -11.10 4.25
C LEU A 412 17.87 -11.34 2.89
N ASN A 413 17.17 -12.46 2.75
CA ASN A 413 16.33 -12.75 1.60
C ASN A 413 14.97 -13.26 2.05
N TRP A 414 13.90 -12.66 1.52
CA TRP A 414 12.52 -13.08 1.73
C TRP A 414 11.97 -13.64 0.41
N THR A 415 11.89 -14.96 0.34
CA THR A 415 11.33 -15.68 -0.80
C THR A 415 10.46 -16.81 -0.31
N GLU A 416 9.37 -17.08 -1.04
CA GLU A 416 8.46 -18.21 -0.72
C GLU A 416 7.88 -18.16 0.71
N GLY A 417 7.75 -16.95 1.29
CA GLY A 417 7.22 -16.77 2.64
C GLY A 417 8.19 -17.16 3.76
N THR A 418 9.48 -17.36 3.45
CA THR A 418 10.51 -17.69 4.45
C THR A 418 11.62 -16.66 4.42
N LEU A 419 12.10 -16.27 5.62
CA LEU A 419 13.30 -15.46 5.75
C LEU A 419 14.55 -16.33 5.76
N ARG A 420 15.54 -15.95 4.95
CA ARG A 420 16.83 -16.63 4.85
C ARG A 420 17.96 -15.63 5.05
N VAL A 421 19.06 -16.10 5.64
CA VAL A 421 20.34 -15.40 5.64
C VAL A 421 21.19 -16.01 4.54
N LEU A 422 21.56 -15.18 3.57
CA LEU A 422 22.37 -15.57 2.43
C LEU A 422 23.71 -14.83 2.44
N SER A 423 24.70 -15.37 1.74
CA SER A 423 26.00 -14.73 1.56
C SER A 423 26.49 -14.75 0.11
N VAL A 424 27.26 -13.73 -0.29
CA VAL A 424 27.93 -13.67 -1.60
C VAL A 424 29.41 -13.30 -1.44
N GLY A 425 30.31 -13.97 -2.18
CA GLY A 425 31.75 -13.72 -2.11
C GLY A 425 32.19 -12.41 -2.75
N ARG A 426 33.24 -11.78 -2.20
CA ARG A 426 33.79 -10.50 -2.70
C ARG A 426 34.29 -10.59 -4.15
N GLU A 427 34.91 -11.70 -4.53
CA GLU A 427 35.41 -11.95 -5.89
C GLU A 427 34.28 -11.96 -6.93
N THR A 428 33.12 -12.51 -6.55
CA THR A 428 31.91 -12.54 -7.38
C THR A 428 31.39 -11.13 -7.68
N LEU A 429 31.64 -10.17 -6.78
CA LEU A 429 31.26 -8.77 -6.95
C LEU A 429 32.22 -8.00 -7.86
N SER A 430 33.53 -8.23 -7.71
CA SER A 430 34.57 -7.51 -8.45
C SER A 430 34.62 -7.85 -9.94
N ARG A 431 34.24 -9.08 -10.34
CA ARG A 431 34.35 -9.55 -11.74
C ARG A 431 33.36 -8.89 -12.71
N ARG A 432 32.43 -8.05 -12.22
CA ARG A 432 31.42 -7.36 -13.04
C ARG A 432 31.92 -6.10 -13.75
N ASP A 433 33.05 -5.53 -13.34
CA ASP A 433 33.58 -4.28 -13.91
C ASP A 433 34.26 -4.44 -15.28
N GLY A 434 34.41 -5.68 -15.78
CA GLY A 434 35.01 -5.98 -17.10
C GLY A 434 34.03 -6.28 -18.25
N GLY A 435 32.70 -6.26 -18.02
CA GLY A 435 31.70 -6.65 -19.01
C GLY A 435 30.84 -5.48 -19.48
N THR A 436 30.97 -5.11 -20.75
CA THR A 436 30.18 -4.09 -21.46
C THR A 436 28.67 -4.23 -21.25
N ASN A 437 28.06 -3.22 -20.62
CA ASN A 437 26.61 -3.01 -20.66
C ASN A 437 26.25 -2.30 -21.98
N GLY A 438 25.97 -3.07 -23.02
CA GLY A 438 25.23 -2.61 -24.20
C GLY A 438 23.93 -3.42 -24.33
N PRO A 439 22.80 -2.81 -24.74
CA PRO A 439 21.63 -3.59 -25.13
C PRO A 439 22.02 -4.45 -26.35
N GLN A 440 21.76 -5.76 -26.30
CA GLN A 440 21.98 -6.67 -27.41
C GLN A 440 21.11 -6.25 -28.61
N GLU A 441 21.72 -5.56 -29.58
CA GLU A 441 21.21 -5.50 -30.95
C GLU A 441 21.42 -6.87 -31.60
N VAL A 442 20.30 -7.50 -31.96
CA VAL A 442 20.30 -8.62 -32.88
C VAL A 442 20.41 -8.05 -34.29
N SER A 443 21.51 -8.34 -34.98
CA SER A 443 21.54 -8.31 -36.44
C SER A 443 22.26 -9.55 -36.97
N PRO A 444 21.71 -10.21 -38.01
CA PRO A 444 22.29 -11.42 -38.58
C PRO A 444 23.24 -11.05 -39.73
N ARG A 445 24.41 -11.70 -39.81
CA ARG A 445 25.04 -11.92 -41.12
C ARG A 445 25.99 -13.11 -41.12
N ARG A 446 25.65 -14.01 -42.04
CA ARG A 446 26.34 -15.21 -42.51
C ARG A 446 27.58 -14.82 -43.32
N LYS A 447 28.71 -15.51 -43.09
CA LYS A 447 29.74 -15.89 -44.09
C LYS A 447 30.74 -16.88 -43.46
N GLU A 448 30.77 -18.11 -43.98
CA GLU A 448 31.90 -19.06 -43.88
C GLU A 448 32.92 -18.77 -45.03
N PRO A 449 34.02 -19.53 -45.18
CA PRO A 449 35.15 -19.64 -44.26
C PRO A 449 36.48 -19.36 -45.01
N GLN A 450 37.57 -19.04 -44.30
CA GLN A 450 38.90 -19.18 -44.88
C GLN A 450 39.93 -19.56 -43.82
N ALA A 451 40.66 -20.61 -44.14
CA ALA A 451 41.75 -21.19 -43.38
C ALA A 451 42.95 -20.24 -43.32
N ASP A 452 43.62 -20.18 -42.18
CA ASP A 452 45.05 -20.49 -42.07
C ASP A 452 45.45 -20.60 -40.59
N GLY A 453 46.42 -21.48 -40.36
CA GLY A 453 46.85 -21.91 -39.04
C GLY A 453 47.62 -20.86 -38.27
N ASP A 454 47.51 -20.94 -36.95
CA ASP A 454 48.66 -21.19 -36.08
C ASP A 454 48.15 -21.46 -34.67
N THR A 455 48.59 -22.58 -34.12
CA THR A 455 48.37 -23.03 -32.74
C THR A 455 49.15 -22.19 -31.75
N PRO A 456 48.51 -21.67 -30.68
CA PRO A 456 49.18 -21.50 -29.41
C PRO A 456 48.48 -22.35 -28.33
N THR A 457 49.24 -23.32 -27.84
CA THR A 457 49.33 -23.81 -26.46
C THR A 457 48.05 -23.73 -25.61
N GLU A 458 47.46 -24.90 -25.36
CA GLU A 458 46.39 -25.14 -24.38
C GLU A 458 46.74 -24.54 -23.00
N SER A 459 46.16 -23.38 -22.70
CA SER A 459 45.90 -23.00 -21.32
C SER A 459 44.54 -23.61 -20.95
N LYS A 460 44.58 -24.50 -19.95
CA LYS A 460 43.39 -25.09 -19.29
C LYS A 460 42.31 -24.02 -19.14
N PRO A 461 41.09 -24.20 -19.65
CA PRO A 461 40.01 -23.26 -19.35
C PRO A 461 39.77 -23.33 -17.83
N GLU A 462 40.06 -22.23 -17.13
CA GLU A 462 39.57 -22.01 -15.77
C GLU A 462 38.06 -22.28 -15.79
N ALA A 463 37.64 -23.28 -15.01
CA ALA A 463 36.25 -23.65 -14.88
C ALA A 463 35.42 -22.40 -14.60
N LEU A 464 34.44 -22.10 -15.46
CA LEU A 464 33.47 -21.06 -15.16
C LEU A 464 32.87 -21.36 -13.78
N PRO A 465 32.89 -20.41 -12.83
CA PRO A 465 32.26 -20.63 -11.54
C PRO A 465 30.79 -20.99 -11.76
N ASP A 466 30.36 -22.03 -11.04
CA ASP A 466 29.05 -22.64 -11.17
C ASP A 466 27.96 -21.57 -11.03
N ARG A 467 26.90 -21.65 -11.83
CA ARG A 467 25.80 -20.66 -11.86
C ARG A 467 25.16 -20.48 -10.47
N LYS A 468 25.35 -21.46 -9.58
CA LYS A 468 24.94 -21.45 -8.17
C LYS A 468 25.64 -20.39 -7.31
N ASP A 469 26.91 -20.08 -7.52
CA ASP A 469 27.61 -19.05 -6.72
C ASP A 469 27.07 -17.64 -6.94
N ARG A 470 26.39 -17.43 -8.09
CA ARG A 470 25.77 -16.14 -8.44
C ARG A 470 24.42 -15.89 -7.76
N LEU A 471 23.80 -16.93 -7.17
CA LEU A 471 22.48 -16.85 -6.56
C LEU A 471 22.54 -16.58 -5.03
N GLY A 472 23.74 -16.52 -4.46
CA GLY A 472 23.95 -16.44 -3.01
C GLY A 472 23.93 -17.83 -2.37
N ARG A 473 24.82 -18.07 -1.42
CA ARG A 473 24.84 -19.29 -0.61
C ARG A 473 23.88 -19.12 0.56
N GLU A 474 23.03 -20.12 0.81
CA GLU A 474 22.20 -20.15 2.02
C GLU A 474 23.05 -20.51 3.24
N GLU A 475 22.99 -19.65 4.26
CA GLU A 475 23.78 -19.80 5.49
C GLU A 475 22.90 -20.13 6.70
N TYR A 476 21.64 -19.68 6.66
CA TYR A 476 20.64 -19.98 7.66
C TYR A 476 19.23 -19.78 7.10
N CYS A 477 18.30 -20.67 7.44
CA CYS A 477 16.90 -20.59 7.05
C CYS A 477 16.06 -20.54 8.32
N PHE A 478 15.30 -19.48 8.53
CA PHE A 478 14.46 -19.39 9.72
C PHE A 478 13.33 -20.44 9.65
N PRO A 479 13.09 -21.22 10.72
CA PRO A 479 11.92 -22.05 10.83
C PRO A 479 10.63 -21.24 10.59
N ALA A 480 9.63 -21.85 9.97
CA ALA A 480 8.38 -21.17 9.60
C ALA A 480 7.60 -20.59 10.81
N HIS A 481 7.85 -21.10 12.02
CA HIS A 481 7.26 -20.59 13.27
C HIS A 481 8.03 -19.42 13.89
N LEU A 482 9.28 -19.18 13.48
CA LEU A 482 10.08 -18.05 13.97
C LEU A 482 9.93 -16.86 13.03
N ARG A 483 9.40 -15.74 13.57
CA ARG A 483 9.20 -14.47 12.85
C ARG A 483 10.17 -13.41 13.34
N PRO A 484 11.40 -13.38 12.83
CA PRO A 484 12.35 -12.34 13.23
C PRO A 484 11.91 -10.96 12.72
N LEU A 485 11.66 -10.04 13.64
CA LEU A 485 11.36 -8.62 13.37
C LEU A 485 12.62 -7.82 13.02
N SER A 486 13.76 -8.25 13.57
CA SER A 486 15.09 -7.67 13.34
C SER A 486 16.12 -8.79 13.40
N VAL A 487 17.14 -8.72 12.55
CA VAL A 487 18.24 -9.69 12.50
C VAL A 487 19.55 -8.93 12.41
N ALA A 488 20.54 -9.39 13.16
CA ALA A 488 21.91 -8.90 13.14
C ALA A 488 22.89 -10.08 13.24
N LEU A 489 24.09 -9.88 12.72
CA LEU A 489 25.18 -10.83 12.84
C LEU A 489 26.07 -10.42 14.01
N ASP A 490 26.42 -11.38 14.87
CA ASP A 490 27.45 -11.19 15.89
C ASP A 490 28.79 -10.77 15.20
N PRO A 491 29.55 -9.78 15.71
CA PRO A 491 30.87 -9.42 15.21
C PRO A 491 31.83 -10.61 15.02
N ALA A 492 31.71 -11.65 15.85
CA ALA A 492 32.52 -12.86 15.69
C ALA A 492 32.06 -13.77 14.55
N GLY A 493 30.90 -13.49 13.94
CA GLY A 493 30.35 -14.20 12.78
C GLY A 493 29.79 -15.59 13.07
N ARG A 494 29.81 -16.03 14.34
CA ARG A 494 29.42 -17.41 14.72
C ARG A 494 27.95 -17.54 15.08
N ARG A 495 27.28 -16.43 15.35
CA ARG A 495 25.93 -16.40 15.90
C ARG A 495 25.05 -15.38 15.21
N LEU A 496 23.78 -15.74 15.10
CA LEU A 496 22.71 -14.90 14.62
C LEU A 496 21.97 -14.33 15.83
N LEU A 497 21.81 -13.01 15.86
CA LEU A 497 20.97 -12.32 16.85
C LEU A 497 19.70 -11.88 16.16
N PHE A 498 18.56 -12.12 16.77
CA PHE A 498 17.28 -11.72 16.19
C PHE A 498 16.22 -11.47 17.25
N VAL A 499 15.18 -10.74 16.88
CA VAL A 499 14.04 -10.45 17.76
C VAL A 499 12.81 -11.16 17.24
N VAL A 500 12.16 -11.95 18.08
CA VAL A 500 10.82 -12.50 17.79
C VAL A 500 9.80 -11.86 18.71
N ARG A 501 8.52 -11.87 18.30
CA ARG A 501 7.42 -11.36 19.11
C ARG A 501 6.33 -12.41 19.21
N GLU A 502 5.85 -12.64 20.43
CA GLU A 502 4.71 -13.50 20.72
C GLU A 502 3.71 -12.70 21.57
N GLY A 503 2.55 -12.38 20.98
CA GLY A 503 1.55 -11.50 21.60
C GLY A 503 2.11 -10.11 21.92
N ARG A 504 2.22 -9.81 23.23
CA ARG A 504 2.72 -8.51 23.73
C ARG A 504 4.17 -8.55 24.19
N THR A 505 4.84 -9.70 24.10
CA THR A 505 6.21 -9.87 24.56
C THR A 505 7.14 -9.97 23.37
N SER A 506 8.23 -9.21 23.41
CA SER A 506 9.33 -9.34 22.47
C SER A 506 10.50 -10.06 23.13
N PHE A 507 11.14 -10.94 22.38
CA PHE A 507 12.27 -11.76 22.83
C PHE A 507 13.48 -11.43 21.97
N LEU A 508 14.57 -11.03 22.61
CA LEU A 508 15.90 -11.00 22.00
C LEU A 508 16.46 -12.42 22.07
N CYS A 509 16.71 -12.99 20.91
CA CYS A 509 17.09 -14.37 20.71
C CYS A 509 18.47 -14.49 20.04
N ARG A 510 19.09 -15.64 20.25
CA ARG A 510 20.37 -16.03 19.66
C ARG A 510 20.30 -17.45 19.11
N ASP A 511 20.90 -17.66 17.95
CA ASP A 511 21.11 -19.01 17.37
C ASP A 511 22.49 -19.10 16.70
N ARG A 512 22.93 -20.32 16.38
CA ARG A 512 24.21 -20.59 15.70
C ARG A 512 24.04 -20.51 14.19
N LEU A 513 25.01 -19.88 13.53
CA LEU A 513 25.06 -19.81 12.07
C LEU A 513 25.62 -21.13 11.51
N HIS A 514 25.19 -21.54 10.31
CA HIS A 514 25.61 -22.78 9.62
C HIS A 514 25.26 -24.11 10.32
N THR A 515 24.40 -24.09 11.33
CA THR A 515 23.81 -25.30 11.92
C THR A 515 22.35 -25.41 11.52
N GLU A 516 21.78 -26.61 11.62
CA GLU A 516 20.32 -26.74 11.54
C GLU A 516 19.68 -25.83 12.60
N PRO A 517 18.67 -25.03 12.24
CA PRO A 517 18.02 -24.12 13.17
C PRO A 517 17.52 -24.86 14.39
N ALA A 518 17.82 -24.35 15.57
CA ALA A 518 17.26 -24.92 16.78
C ALA A 518 15.73 -24.75 16.76
N LEU A 519 14.99 -25.77 17.22
CA LEU A 519 13.53 -25.67 17.43
C LEU A 519 13.17 -24.49 18.35
N CYS A 520 14.03 -24.25 19.35
CA CYS A 520 13.99 -23.14 20.28
C CYS A 520 15.26 -22.32 20.16
N PRO A 521 15.18 -21.02 19.89
CA PRO A 521 16.34 -20.17 20.03
C PRO A 521 16.66 -19.88 21.49
N GLU A 522 17.91 -19.54 21.77
CA GLU A 522 18.34 -19.11 23.10
C GLU A 522 17.80 -17.70 23.38
N VAL A 523 16.99 -17.54 24.43
CA VAL A 523 16.44 -16.23 24.83
C VAL A 523 17.45 -15.49 25.71
N LEU A 524 17.92 -14.34 25.24
CA LEU A 524 18.83 -13.45 25.98
C LEU A 524 18.07 -12.45 26.85
N HIS A 525 16.94 -11.96 26.36
CA HIS A 525 16.09 -11.01 27.07
C HIS A 525 14.64 -11.06 26.58
N ALA A 526 13.69 -10.89 27.49
CA ALA A 526 12.27 -10.74 27.21
C ALA A 526 11.73 -9.46 27.85
N CYS A 527 10.94 -8.69 27.09
CA CYS A 527 10.27 -7.51 27.60
C CYS A 527 8.81 -7.42 27.13
N PRO A 528 7.89 -6.89 27.97
CA PRO A 528 6.59 -6.46 27.50
C PRO A 528 6.78 -5.23 26.60
N GLY A 529 6.45 -5.35 25.32
CA GLY A 529 6.68 -4.28 24.35
C GLY A 529 7.38 -4.75 23.07
N THR A 530 7.95 -3.78 22.34
CA THR A 530 8.67 -4.05 21.09
C THR A 530 10.17 -3.78 21.22
N ILE A 531 11.00 -4.77 20.87
CA ILE A 531 12.45 -4.60 20.70
C ILE A 531 12.76 -4.27 19.22
N ARG A 532 13.60 -3.27 18.96
CA ARG A 532 13.99 -2.83 17.60
C ARG A 532 15.46 -2.41 17.54
N ALA A 533 15.95 -2.19 16.32
CA ALA A 533 17.28 -1.63 16.03
C ALA A 533 18.42 -2.40 16.72
N LEU A 534 18.52 -3.71 16.45
CA LEU A 534 19.61 -4.53 16.98
C LEU A 534 20.96 -4.06 16.46
N TRP A 535 21.89 -3.79 17.38
CA TRP A 535 23.26 -3.41 17.07
C TRP A 535 24.24 -4.15 17.98
N PRO A 536 24.85 -5.25 17.52
CA PRO A 536 25.85 -5.95 18.31
C PRO A 536 27.20 -5.23 18.24
N ALA A 537 27.92 -5.18 19.36
CA ALA A 537 29.24 -4.56 19.48
C ALA A 537 30.09 -5.31 20.52
N GLY A 538 31.02 -6.12 20.04
CA GLY A 538 31.70 -7.12 20.87
C GLY A 538 30.70 -8.14 21.43
N GLU A 539 30.83 -8.46 22.70
CA GLU A 539 29.90 -9.34 23.44
C GLU A 539 28.59 -8.66 23.84
N ALA A 540 28.52 -7.32 23.73
CA ALA A 540 27.34 -6.55 24.11
C ALA A 540 26.35 -6.41 22.94
N VAL A 541 25.05 -6.38 23.27
CA VAL A 541 23.98 -6.15 22.29
C VAL A 541 23.22 -4.88 22.65
N TYR A 542 23.19 -3.92 21.74
CA TYR A 542 22.41 -2.70 21.89
C TYR A 542 21.09 -2.83 21.15
N PHE A 543 20.01 -2.31 21.72
CA PHE A 543 18.70 -2.31 21.11
C PHE A 543 17.80 -1.22 21.70
N ALA A 544 16.75 -0.84 20.97
CA ALA A 544 15.72 0.04 21.47
C ALA A 544 14.51 -0.76 21.95
N THR A 545 13.99 -0.47 23.15
CA THR A 545 12.75 -1.07 23.66
C THR A 545 11.94 -0.07 24.47
N ASP A 546 10.66 -0.40 24.69
CA ASP A 546 9.75 0.38 25.51
C ASP A 546 10.30 0.53 26.93
N ALA A 547 10.34 1.77 27.42
CA ALA A 547 10.78 2.13 28.76
C ALA A 547 9.89 3.26 29.32
N ASP A 548 10.41 4.02 30.30
CA ASP A 548 9.74 5.19 30.87
C ASP A 548 9.07 6.08 29.81
N PHE A 549 7.98 6.73 30.23
CA PHE A 549 7.19 7.62 29.39
C PHE A 549 6.46 6.95 28.22
N ARG A 550 6.41 5.61 28.17
CA ARG A 550 5.90 4.87 27.00
C ARG A 550 6.59 5.35 25.73
N THR A 551 7.91 5.45 25.80
CA THR A 551 8.79 5.80 24.67
C THR A 551 9.83 4.71 24.44
N LEU A 552 10.36 4.63 23.21
CA LEU A 552 11.48 3.74 22.90
C LEU A 552 12.79 4.34 23.42
N GLN A 553 13.54 3.60 24.23
CA GLN A 553 14.86 4.00 24.75
C GLN A 553 15.92 2.95 24.39
N VAL A 554 17.18 3.36 24.32
CA VAL A 554 18.31 2.48 24.00
C VAL A 554 18.79 1.78 25.27
N PHE A 555 18.94 0.47 25.15
CA PHE A 555 19.48 -0.41 26.17
C PHE A 555 20.71 -1.15 25.63
N ARG A 556 21.58 -1.53 26.55
CA ARG A 556 22.70 -2.42 26.35
C ARG A 556 22.50 -3.67 27.19
N TRP A 557 22.47 -4.83 26.56
CA TRP A 557 22.55 -6.11 27.23
C TRP A 557 23.99 -6.61 27.21
N ASN A 558 24.50 -7.00 28.37
CA ASN A 558 25.80 -7.64 28.53
C ASN A 558 25.61 -9.07 29.05
N PRO A 559 26.34 -10.07 28.51
CA PRO A 559 26.36 -11.40 29.09
C PRO A 559 26.94 -11.33 30.52
N ALA A 560 26.47 -12.19 31.41
CA ALA A 560 27.08 -12.32 32.72
C ALA A 560 28.57 -12.67 32.54
N PRO A 561 29.48 -12.08 33.34
CA PRO A 561 30.86 -12.56 33.35
C PRO A 561 30.82 -14.06 33.68
N SER A 562 31.30 -14.90 32.76
CA SER A 562 31.53 -16.30 33.09
C SER A 562 32.52 -16.32 34.25
N ASP A 563 32.17 -16.94 35.37
CA ASP A 563 32.96 -17.04 36.62
C ASP A 563 34.34 -17.76 36.48
N GLY A 564 34.95 -17.73 35.29
CA GLY A 564 36.26 -18.32 34.98
C GLY A 564 37.38 -17.32 34.70
N ALA A 565 37.13 -16.01 34.68
CA ALA A 565 38.21 -15.01 34.62
C ALA A 565 38.60 -14.61 36.04
N ALA A 566 39.44 -15.43 36.67
CA ALA A 566 40.05 -15.15 37.97
C ALA A 566 40.70 -13.76 37.95
N ALA A 567 40.06 -12.79 38.62
CA ALA A 567 40.68 -11.53 38.98
C ALA A 567 41.87 -11.85 39.89
N ALA A 568 43.05 -11.36 39.50
CA ALA A 568 44.23 -11.34 40.36
C ALA A 568 43.88 -10.65 41.71
N PRO A 569 44.33 -11.19 42.85
CA PRO A 569 43.94 -10.68 44.15
C PRO A 569 44.50 -9.26 44.36
N GLN A 570 43.59 -8.31 44.54
CA GLN A 570 43.92 -6.99 45.07
C GLN A 570 44.26 -7.13 46.56
N GLU A 571 45.41 -6.56 46.90
CA GLU A 571 46.02 -6.42 48.22
C GLU A 571 45.06 -5.77 49.22
N ALA A 572 44.79 -6.46 50.34
CA ALA A 572 43.91 -5.98 51.40
C ALA A 572 44.62 -4.92 52.26
N ALA A 573 43.98 -3.75 52.42
CA ALA A 573 44.35 -2.76 53.43
C ALA A 573 43.68 -3.07 54.80
N PRO A 574 44.33 -2.74 55.93
CA PRO A 574 43.92 -3.20 57.26
C PRO A 574 42.78 -2.36 57.88
N PRO A 575 42.02 -2.93 58.85
CA PRO A 575 40.89 -2.26 59.48
C PRO A 575 41.32 -1.28 60.60
N PRO A 576 40.54 -0.22 60.87
CA PRO A 576 40.79 0.69 61.99
C PRO A 576 40.25 0.15 63.33
N PRO A 577 40.79 0.62 64.48
CA PRO A 577 40.57 0.03 65.81
C PRO A 577 39.30 0.55 66.52
N PRO A 578 38.87 -0.09 67.62
CA PRO A 578 37.66 0.26 68.35
C PRO A 578 37.94 1.23 69.52
N ALA A 579 37.01 2.17 69.73
CA ALA A 579 36.80 2.91 70.97
C ALA A 579 35.34 3.39 70.92
N GLY A 580 34.52 3.47 71.96
CA GLY A 580 34.67 3.45 73.41
C GLY A 580 33.40 4.17 73.91
N GLY A 581 32.68 3.60 74.88
CA GLY A 581 31.33 4.05 75.25
C GLY A 581 31.27 5.33 76.11
N THR A 582 30.05 5.83 76.33
CA THR A 582 29.50 6.30 77.63
C THR A 582 28.04 6.78 77.49
N ALA A 583 27.19 6.42 78.46
CA ALA A 583 25.80 6.85 78.68
C ALA A 583 25.75 8.26 79.36
N PRO A 584 24.61 8.92 79.73
CA PRO A 584 23.48 8.38 80.54
C PRO A 584 22.02 8.97 80.37
N VAL A 585 21.01 8.21 80.88
CA VAL A 585 19.83 8.58 81.74
C VAL A 585 18.91 9.76 81.33
N THR A 586 17.59 9.61 81.12
CA THR A 586 16.49 9.57 82.14
C THR A 586 15.14 9.03 81.60
N ALA A 587 14.35 8.40 82.48
CA ALA A 587 12.89 8.12 82.38
C ALA A 587 12.09 9.21 83.16
N PRO A 588 10.73 9.23 83.38
CA PRO A 588 9.79 8.09 83.42
C PRO A 588 8.27 8.32 83.05
N THR A 589 7.47 7.23 83.23
CA THR A 589 6.03 7.11 83.63
C THR A 589 4.92 7.50 82.63
N GLY A 590 3.79 6.77 82.49
CA GLY A 590 3.21 5.64 83.25
C GLY A 590 2.02 4.93 82.54
N THR A 591 1.61 3.81 83.13
CA THR A 591 0.46 2.89 82.89
C THR A 591 -0.85 3.41 83.52
N PRO A 592 -2.03 2.70 83.59
CA PRO A 592 -2.45 1.35 83.11
C PRO A 592 -3.87 1.21 82.45
N ASP A 593 -4.09 0.08 81.73
CA ASP A 593 -5.20 -0.94 81.69
C ASP A 593 -6.63 -0.68 82.27
N PRO A 594 -7.62 -1.61 82.09
CA PRO A 594 -8.00 -2.53 80.99
C PRO A 594 -9.55 -2.62 80.78
N GLY A 595 -10.05 -3.47 79.87
CA GLY A 595 -11.49 -3.78 79.76
C GLY A 595 -11.82 -4.98 78.89
N ASP A 596 -12.37 -6.00 79.54
CA ASP A 596 -12.48 -7.40 79.14
C ASP A 596 -13.86 -7.76 78.53
N THR A 597 -13.97 -8.99 78.02
CA THR A 597 -15.16 -9.87 77.94
C THR A 597 -16.18 -9.87 76.76
N ALA A 598 -16.34 -11.12 76.26
CA ALA A 598 -17.59 -11.87 76.00
C ALA A 598 -18.11 -12.03 74.56
N SER A 599 -17.95 -13.27 74.06
CA SER A 599 -18.91 -13.95 73.16
C SER A 599 -20.19 -14.36 73.93
N PRO A 600 -21.29 -14.72 73.24
CA PRO A 600 -21.64 -16.15 73.26
C PRO A 600 -22.28 -16.69 71.96
N THR A 601 -22.36 -18.02 71.97
CA THR A 601 -22.79 -18.97 70.94
C THR A 601 -24.29 -19.32 71.02
N LEU A 602 -24.81 -19.92 69.92
CA LEU A 602 -25.74 -21.08 69.83
C LEU A 602 -27.24 -20.94 69.43
N LEU A 603 -27.61 -21.87 68.50
CA LEU A 603 -28.89 -22.58 68.21
C LEU A 603 -29.98 -21.85 67.39
N ALA A 604 -30.72 -22.45 66.42
CA ALA A 604 -30.75 -23.76 65.76
C ALA A 604 -31.82 -23.74 64.62
N SER A 605 -31.65 -24.64 63.61
CA SER A 605 -32.67 -25.43 62.83
C SER A 605 -33.85 -24.72 62.08
N THR A 606 -34.39 -25.14 60.91
CA THR A 606 -34.70 -26.46 60.30
C THR A 606 -35.05 -26.35 58.79
N GLU A 607 -34.66 -27.37 57.99
CA GLU A 607 -35.40 -28.08 56.89
C GLU A 607 -35.77 -27.37 55.56
N GLY A 608 -35.75 -27.98 54.36
CA GLY A 608 -35.51 -29.36 53.88
C GLY A 608 -35.14 -29.34 52.37
N SER A 609 -34.22 -30.19 51.89
CA SER A 609 -34.41 -31.53 51.29
C SER A 609 -34.58 -31.54 49.76
N GLY A 610 -33.60 -32.15 49.06
CA GLY A 610 -33.64 -32.47 47.63
C GLY A 610 -32.29 -33.04 47.15
N THR A 611 -32.10 -34.35 47.32
CA THR A 611 -30.88 -35.16 47.14
C THR A 611 -30.41 -35.27 45.67
N PRO A 612 -29.12 -35.56 45.40
CA PRO A 612 -28.50 -35.49 44.08
C PRO A 612 -28.26 -36.87 43.44
N THR A 613 -28.10 -36.87 42.12
CA THR A 613 -27.58 -38.01 41.34
C THR A 613 -26.14 -37.70 40.92
N ALA A 614 -25.21 -38.59 41.27
CA ALA A 614 -23.81 -38.55 40.85
C ALA A 614 -23.66 -38.72 39.32
N PRO A 615 -22.53 -38.29 38.75
CA PRO A 615 -21.61 -39.33 38.28
C PRO A 615 -20.12 -39.01 38.50
N ILE A 616 -19.44 -40.01 39.07
CA ILE A 616 -18.20 -40.65 38.59
C ILE A 616 -17.14 -39.71 37.99
N ALA A 617 -16.08 -39.49 38.76
CA ALA A 617 -14.82 -38.92 38.32
C ALA A 617 -14.08 -39.88 37.36
N PRO A 618 -13.50 -39.40 36.25
CA PRO A 618 -12.59 -40.21 35.45
C PRO A 618 -11.21 -40.32 36.12
N PRO A 619 -10.48 -41.43 35.89
CA PRO A 619 -9.18 -41.66 36.49
C PRO A 619 -8.12 -40.70 35.94
N ALA A 620 -7.24 -40.26 36.83
CA ALA A 620 -6.07 -39.45 36.51
C ALA A 620 -5.20 -40.16 35.46
N ALA A 621 -4.94 -39.48 34.35
CA ALA A 621 -3.95 -39.90 33.37
C ALA A 621 -2.53 -39.79 33.97
N PRO A 622 -1.64 -40.76 33.72
CA PRO A 622 -0.28 -40.69 34.20
C PRO A 622 0.47 -39.54 33.52
N ALA A 623 1.15 -38.73 34.34
CA ALA A 623 2.05 -37.68 33.87
C ALA A 623 3.15 -38.30 32.97
N PRO A 624 3.46 -37.71 31.80
CA PRO A 624 4.63 -38.12 31.03
C PRO A 624 5.90 -37.74 31.80
N PRO A 625 6.84 -38.67 32.06
CA PRO A 625 8.14 -38.31 32.59
C PRO A 625 9.02 -37.75 31.46
N ALA A 626 9.94 -36.86 31.84
CA ALA A 626 10.99 -36.24 31.01
C ALA A 626 10.66 -34.91 30.29
N GLN A 627 10.43 -33.84 31.06
CA GLN A 627 10.80 -32.46 30.68
C GLN A 627 11.48 -31.66 31.81
N ALA A 628 11.86 -32.31 32.92
CA ALA A 628 12.42 -31.63 34.10
C ALA A 628 13.96 -31.52 34.14
N ALA A 629 14.68 -31.87 33.06
CA ALA A 629 16.15 -31.92 33.05
C ALA A 629 16.81 -30.98 32.00
N LEU A 630 16.23 -29.80 31.78
CA LEU A 630 16.86 -28.74 30.96
C LEU A 630 16.69 -27.33 31.57
N ALA A 631 16.46 -27.25 32.88
CA ALA A 631 16.58 -26.01 33.65
C ALA A 631 17.96 -25.95 34.32
N ALA A 632 19.03 -26.02 33.52
CA ALA A 632 20.33 -25.57 33.97
C ALA A 632 20.31 -24.04 33.98
N ALA A 633 20.62 -23.43 35.13
CA ALA A 633 20.61 -21.99 35.35
C ALA A 633 21.27 -21.23 34.18
N SER A 634 20.47 -20.49 33.42
CA SER A 634 20.97 -19.64 32.35
C SER A 634 21.67 -18.43 32.97
N PRO A 635 22.88 -18.06 32.52
CA PRO A 635 23.60 -16.91 33.06
C PRO A 635 22.74 -15.64 32.90
N THR A 636 22.33 -15.04 34.02
CA THR A 636 21.55 -13.81 34.04
C THR A 636 22.40 -12.65 33.54
N GLY A 637 22.22 -12.26 32.27
CA GLY A 637 22.83 -11.05 31.72
C GLY A 637 22.35 -9.78 32.44
N VAL A 638 23.09 -8.70 32.28
CA VAL A 638 22.75 -7.39 32.86
C VAL A 638 22.22 -6.47 31.77
N LEU A 639 21.08 -5.83 32.02
CA LEU A 639 20.46 -4.85 31.14
C LEU A 639 20.74 -3.43 31.65
N GLN A 640 21.28 -2.57 30.79
CA GLN A 640 21.65 -1.20 31.12
C GLN A 640 20.92 -0.21 30.23
N LYS A 641 20.15 0.70 30.83
CA LYS A 641 19.46 1.78 30.14
C LYS A 641 20.45 2.91 29.86
N LEU A 642 20.51 3.37 28.61
CA LEU A 642 21.47 4.38 28.16
C LEU A 642 20.84 5.73 27.82
N THR A 643 19.53 5.77 27.55
CA THR A 643 18.86 7.01 27.12
C THR A 643 17.57 7.28 27.89
N ALA A 644 17.27 8.57 28.04
CA ALA A 644 16.00 9.09 28.55
C ALA A 644 15.56 10.28 27.68
N VAL A 645 15.19 9.99 26.43
CA VAL A 645 14.85 11.02 25.43
C VAL A 645 13.34 11.25 25.35
N PRO A 646 12.85 12.48 25.58
CA PRO A 646 11.47 12.85 25.27
C PRO A 646 11.19 12.68 23.76
N GLY A 647 10.19 11.87 23.41
CA GLY A 647 9.89 11.50 22.01
C GLY A 647 10.50 10.17 21.55
N GLY A 648 11.34 9.55 22.39
CA GLY A 648 11.99 8.26 22.15
C GLY A 648 13.08 8.27 21.09
N VAL A 649 13.82 7.17 21.01
CA VAL A 649 14.82 6.87 19.98
C VAL A 649 14.23 5.86 19.00
N TRP A 650 14.04 6.29 17.75
CA TRP A 650 13.34 5.52 16.70
C TRP A 650 14.26 4.60 15.90
N ASP A 651 15.49 5.05 15.68
CA ASP A 651 16.58 4.29 15.06
C ASP A 651 17.89 4.87 15.60
N PHE A 652 18.94 4.04 15.66
CA PHE A 652 20.24 4.49 16.12
C PHE A 652 21.38 3.70 15.45
N CYS A 653 22.58 4.25 15.56
CA CYS A 653 23.82 3.53 15.34
C CYS A 653 24.87 3.95 16.38
N LEU A 654 25.86 3.09 16.58
CA LEU A 654 27.00 3.38 17.44
C LEU A 654 28.11 4.02 16.60
N GLU A 655 28.65 5.14 17.10
CA GLU A 655 29.84 5.76 16.53
C GLU A 655 31.11 5.10 17.11
N PRO A 656 32.25 5.11 16.38
CA PRO A 656 33.52 4.55 16.86
C PRO A 656 33.99 5.11 18.21
N ALA A 657 33.62 6.37 18.52
CA ALA A 657 33.94 7.05 19.77
C ALA A 657 33.01 6.65 20.94
N GLY A 658 32.13 5.65 20.76
CA GLY A 658 31.21 5.18 21.79
C GLY A 658 29.97 6.05 21.99
N TRP A 659 29.68 6.97 21.09
CA TRP A 659 28.46 7.81 21.13
C TRP A 659 27.29 7.12 20.42
N ILE A 660 26.06 7.41 20.86
CA ILE A 660 24.84 6.98 20.16
C ILE A 660 24.42 8.11 19.22
N LEU A 661 24.43 7.84 17.92
CA LEU A 661 23.74 8.66 16.94
C LEU A 661 22.32 8.12 16.79
N GLY A 662 21.34 8.85 17.33
CA GLY A 662 19.93 8.46 17.33
C GLY A 662 19.07 9.34 16.44
N THR A 663 17.88 8.86 16.10
CA THR A 663 16.81 9.67 15.51
C THR A 663 15.67 9.79 16.52
N THR A 664 15.29 11.01 16.89
CA THR A 664 14.15 11.27 17.78
C THR A 664 13.02 12.00 17.07
N PHE A 665 11.80 11.85 17.57
CA PHE A 665 10.63 12.59 17.06
C PHE A 665 10.30 13.76 17.99
N GLN A 666 10.53 14.97 17.50
CA GLN A 666 10.24 16.21 18.21
C GLN A 666 9.82 17.29 17.21
N GLN A 667 9.07 18.29 17.66
CA GLN A 667 8.60 19.39 16.80
C GLN A 667 7.83 18.93 15.55
N SER A 668 7.13 17.80 15.67
CA SER A 668 6.48 17.16 14.53
C SER A 668 7.48 16.93 13.40
N ARG A 669 8.71 16.50 13.69
CA ARG A 669 9.72 16.11 12.70
C ARG A 669 10.66 15.07 13.31
N PHE A 670 11.35 14.35 12.45
CA PHE A 670 12.45 13.49 12.89
C PHE A 670 13.74 14.30 12.86
N TRP A 671 14.49 14.19 13.95
CA TRP A 671 15.72 14.92 14.17
C TRP A 671 16.83 13.94 14.55
N PRO A 672 18.02 14.07 13.95
CA PRO A 672 19.19 13.39 14.46
C PRO A 672 19.62 14.03 15.78
N ILE A 673 19.95 13.18 16.74
CA ILE A 673 20.49 13.56 18.05
C ILE A 673 21.74 12.75 18.30
N ARG A 674 22.68 13.34 19.04
CA ARG A 674 23.89 12.65 19.48
C ARG A 674 23.87 12.61 20.99
N LEU A 675 23.93 11.40 21.54
CA LEU A 675 23.84 11.19 22.98
C LEU A 675 25.12 10.52 23.48
N PRO A 676 25.63 10.94 24.65
CA PRO A 676 26.68 10.19 25.33
C PRO A 676 26.10 8.84 25.78
N THR A 677 26.97 7.88 26.12
CA THR A 677 26.59 6.52 26.57
C THR A 677 26.77 6.26 28.08
N PRO A 678 26.47 7.21 29.00
CA PRO A 678 26.49 6.86 30.41
C PRO A 678 25.35 5.89 30.72
N VAL A 679 25.61 4.95 31.63
CA VAL A 679 24.58 4.04 32.14
C VAL A 679 23.69 4.84 33.09
N LEU A 680 22.41 4.97 32.75
CA LEU A 680 21.42 5.67 33.56
C LEU A 680 20.82 4.77 34.64
N GLU A 681 20.56 3.51 34.27
CA GLU A 681 19.93 2.51 35.13
C GLU A 681 20.43 1.13 34.78
N THR A 682 20.57 0.24 35.78
CA THR A 682 20.98 -1.15 35.59
C THR A 682 19.96 -2.08 36.22
N THR A 683 19.46 -3.04 35.46
CA THR A 683 18.48 -4.05 35.89
C THR A 683 18.92 -5.44 35.43
N PRO A 684 18.51 -6.52 36.14
CA PRO A 684 18.75 -7.88 35.68
C PRO A 684 17.97 -8.16 34.39
N ALA A 685 18.59 -8.82 33.42
CA ALA A 685 17.90 -9.20 32.19
C ALA A 685 16.85 -10.28 32.50
N ARG A 686 15.58 -9.97 32.20
CA ARG A 686 14.50 -10.95 32.27
C ARG A 686 14.65 -11.98 31.15
N THR A 687 14.70 -13.26 31.50
CA THR A 687 14.69 -14.38 30.57
C THR A 687 13.41 -15.17 30.78
N ASP A 688 12.45 -15.00 29.87
CA ASP A 688 11.23 -15.81 29.86
C ASP A 688 11.41 -16.99 28.91
N ALA A 689 10.79 -18.14 29.22
CA ALA A 689 10.78 -19.27 28.30
C ALA A 689 10.00 -18.91 27.03
N PHE A 690 10.64 -19.07 25.87
CA PHE A 690 9.96 -18.95 24.58
C PHE A 690 9.13 -20.21 24.33
N ALA A 691 7.85 -20.05 24.02
CA ALA A 691 6.95 -21.19 23.79
C ALA A 691 7.29 -21.87 22.47
N CYS A 692 8.19 -22.85 22.50
CA CYS A 692 8.51 -23.66 21.34
C CYS A 692 7.49 -24.77 21.15
N CYS A 693 6.25 -24.39 20.83
CA CYS A 693 5.33 -25.35 20.24
C CYS A 693 5.50 -25.23 18.73
N PRO A 694 6.21 -26.16 18.05
CA PRO A 694 6.02 -26.27 16.61
C PRO A 694 4.51 -26.42 16.40
N PRO A 695 3.90 -25.65 15.48
CA PRO A 695 2.49 -25.82 15.20
C PRO A 695 2.29 -27.31 14.95
N ALA A 696 1.37 -27.93 15.71
CA ALA A 696 1.06 -29.33 15.52
C ALA A 696 0.85 -29.53 14.02
N PRO A 697 1.43 -30.56 13.37
CA PRO A 697 1.23 -30.80 11.94
C PRO A 697 -0.22 -31.20 11.68
N GLY A 698 -1.14 -30.24 11.82
CA GLY A 698 -2.45 -30.27 11.27
C GLY A 698 -2.24 -30.26 9.78
N ARG A 699 -2.57 -31.39 9.14
CA ARG A 699 -2.53 -31.54 7.70
C ARG A 699 -3.58 -30.60 7.11
N LEU A 700 -3.24 -29.32 6.96
CA LEU A 700 -4.11 -28.35 6.29
C LEU A 700 -4.40 -28.91 4.90
N LYS A 701 -5.69 -29.00 4.57
CA LYS A 701 -6.12 -29.47 3.26
C LYS A 701 -5.81 -28.40 2.23
N PHE A 702 -4.57 -28.41 1.74
CA PHE A 702 -4.17 -27.62 0.59
C PHE A 702 -5.03 -27.99 -0.61
N ARG A 703 -5.59 -26.97 -1.26
CA ARG A 703 -6.22 -27.13 -2.56
C ARG A 703 -5.63 -26.10 -3.52
N PRO A 704 -5.20 -26.50 -4.73
CA PRO A 704 -4.85 -25.54 -5.75
C PRO A 704 -6.09 -24.67 -6.04
N TYR A 705 -5.87 -23.37 -6.18
CA TYR A 705 -6.94 -22.42 -6.47
C TYR A 705 -7.67 -22.80 -7.75
N ARG A 706 -9.00 -22.85 -7.64
CA ARG A 706 -9.90 -22.88 -8.78
C ARG A 706 -10.73 -21.60 -8.77
N GLN A 707 -11.10 -21.15 -9.95
CA GLN A 707 -11.87 -19.93 -10.14
C GLN A 707 -13.18 -19.99 -9.35
N GLU A 708 -13.41 -18.98 -8.51
CA GLU A 708 -14.56 -18.87 -7.61
C GLU A 708 -15.21 -17.48 -7.74
N PHE A 709 -16.32 -17.41 -8.47
CA PHE A 709 -17.13 -16.19 -8.57
C PHE A 709 -17.97 -15.97 -7.31
N ARG A 710 -17.42 -15.25 -6.33
CA ARG A 710 -18.12 -14.93 -5.06
C ARG A 710 -18.32 -13.44 -4.82
N SER A 711 -17.52 -12.59 -5.45
CA SER A 711 -17.69 -11.14 -5.42
C SER A 711 -18.80 -10.78 -6.39
N SER A 712 -20.00 -10.51 -5.90
CA SER A 712 -21.13 -10.11 -6.74
C SER A 712 -22.00 -9.04 -6.11
N TYR A 713 -22.33 -8.01 -6.88
CA TYR A 713 -23.31 -7.01 -6.49
C TYR A 713 -24.29 -6.76 -7.64
N TRP A 714 -25.45 -6.24 -7.26
CA TRP A 714 -26.55 -5.93 -8.14
C TRP A 714 -26.88 -4.47 -7.93
N LEU A 715 -26.95 -3.70 -9.01
CA LEU A 715 -27.31 -2.30 -8.96
C LEU A 715 -28.46 -2.00 -9.92
N PRO A 716 -29.47 -1.22 -9.51
CA PRO A 716 -30.49 -0.75 -10.42
C PRO A 716 -29.85 0.21 -11.42
N ARG A 717 -30.15 0.02 -12.70
CA ARG A 717 -29.69 0.86 -13.79
C ARG A 717 -30.89 1.58 -14.38
N VAL A 718 -30.82 2.91 -14.48
CA VAL A 718 -31.85 3.71 -15.15
C VAL A 718 -31.20 4.42 -16.33
N THR A 719 -31.73 4.19 -17.53
CA THR A 719 -31.28 4.80 -18.79
C THR A 719 -32.47 5.28 -19.61
N ARG A 720 -32.23 5.73 -20.83
CA ARG A 720 -33.29 6.07 -21.79
C ARG A 720 -33.03 5.43 -23.15
N ASP A 721 -34.10 5.00 -23.81
CA ASP A 721 -34.15 4.60 -25.22
C ASP A 721 -34.92 5.66 -26.04
N ASP A 722 -35.22 5.34 -27.30
CA ASP A 722 -35.98 6.17 -28.23
C ASP A 722 -37.39 6.49 -27.74
N GLN A 723 -38.02 5.63 -26.94
CA GLN A 723 -39.40 5.84 -26.50
C GLN A 723 -39.53 6.35 -25.07
N GLY A 724 -38.50 6.21 -24.23
CA GLY A 724 -38.52 6.78 -22.88
C GLY A 724 -37.57 6.11 -21.89
N ALA A 725 -38.06 5.92 -20.66
CA ALA A 725 -37.24 5.40 -19.57
C ALA A 725 -37.03 3.88 -19.70
N VAL A 726 -35.78 3.47 -19.49
CA VAL A 726 -35.33 2.08 -19.48
C VAL A 726 -34.86 1.74 -18.07
N LEU A 727 -35.38 0.65 -17.53
CA LEU A 727 -34.93 0.09 -16.26
C LEU A 727 -34.15 -1.19 -16.52
N GLY A 728 -33.02 -1.33 -15.84
CA GLY A 728 -32.21 -2.54 -15.91
C GLY A 728 -31.63 -2.90 -14.56
N VAL A 729 -30.95 -4.03 -14.56
CA VAL A 729 -30.15 -4.49 -13.44
C VAL A 729 -28.73 -4.63 -13.96
N TYR A 730 -27.76 -4.08 -13.26
CA TYR A 730 -26.36 -4.34 -13.50
C TYR A 730 -25.90 -5.41 -12.50
N SER A 731 -25.49 -6.57 -13.02
CA SER A 731 -24.91 -7.66 -12.22
C SER A 731 -23.43 -7.78 -12.56
N TYR A 732 -22.59 -7.54 -11.58
CA TYR A 732 -21.15 -7.78 -11.66
C TYR A 732 -20.78 -9.02 -10.87
N ARG A 733 -19.93 -9.87 -11.44
CA ARG A 733 -19.32 -11.01 -10.75
C ARG A 733 -17.84 -11.08 -11.07
N ALA A 734 -16.99 -11.05 -10.05
CA ALA A 734 -15.56 -11.27 -10.22
C ALA A 734 -15.08 -12.51 -9.46
N ASP A 735 -14.07 -13.14 -10.04
CA ASP A 735 -13.21 -14.11 -9.40
C ASP A 735 -12.45 -13.48 -8.23
N ARG A 736 -12.09 -14.25 -7.21
CA ARG A 736 -11.43 -13.70 -6.01
C ARG A 736 -10.07 -13.08 -6.29
N LEU A 737 -9.37 -13.56 -7.31
CA LEU A 737 -8.08 -13.05 -7.76
C LEU A 737 -8.22 -12.04 -8.91
N ASP A 738 -9.44 -11.61 -9.23
CA ASP A 738 -9.81 -10.78 -10.40
C ASP A 738 -9.24 -11.29 -11.74
N ARG A 739 -8.90 -12.58 -11.79
CA ARG A 739 -8.44 -13.25 -13.02
C ARG A 739 -9.57 -13.46 -14.01
N SER A 740 -10.80 -13.31 -13.56
CA SER A 740 -11.95 -13.41 -14.44
C SER A 740 -13.10 -12.61 -13.87
N ARG A 741 -13.87 -11.99 -14.76
CA ARG A 741 -15.11 -11.32 -14.39
C ARG A 741 -16.18 -11.59 -15.42
N ILE A 742 -17.41 -11.53 -14.94
CA ILE A 742 -18.62 -11.67 -15.72
C ILE A 742 -19.50 -10.48 -15.33
N VAL A 743 -19.87 -9.69 -16.32
CA VAL A 743 -20.83 -8.60 -16.17
C VAL A 743 -22.03 -8.94 -17.03
N VAL A 744 -23.23 -8.81 -16.46
CA VAL A 744 -24.49 -9.02 -17.17
C VAL A 744 -25.43 -7.90 -16.77
N SER A 745 -25.92 -7.14 -17.74
CA SER A 745 -26.77 -5.99 -17.53
C SER A 745 -27.99 -6.02 -18.45
N PRO A 746 -29.04 -6.80 -18.11
CA PRO A 746 -30.31 -6.76 -18.83
C PRO A 746 -31.05 -5.44 -18.57
N THR A 747 -31.77 -4.98 -19.58
CA THR A 747 -32.55 -3.74 -19.56
C THR A 747 -33.90 -3.96 -20.23
N TYR A 748 -34.93 -3.28 -19.74
CA TYR A 748 -36.28 -3.27 -20.30
C TYR A 748 -36.80 -1.84 -20.41
N GLY A 749 -37.21 -1.45 -21.62
CA GLY A 749 -37.86 -0.15 -21.85
C GLY A 749 -39.35 -0.21 -21.55
N PHE A 750 -39.84 0.71 -20.72
CA PHE A 750 -41.26 0.69 -20.31
C PHE A 750 -42.22 1.04 -21.45
N LYS A 751 -41.80 1.96 -22.34
CA LYS A 751 -42.60 2.42 -23.48
C LYS A 751 -42.30 1.62 -24.74
N SER A 752 -41.02 1.45 -25.08
CA SER A 752 -40.56 0.64 -26.22
C SER A 752 -40.95 -0.83 -26.10
N ARG A 753 -41.09 -1.35 -24.87
CA ARG A 753 -41.23 -2.78 -24.57
C ARG A 753 -40.05 -3.63 -25.07
N ASP A 754 -38.94 -2.98 -25.38
CA ASP A 754 -37.74 -3.63 -25.88
C ASP A 754 -36.91 -4.23 -24.75
N LEU A 755 -36.47 -5.48 -24.97
CA LEU A 755 -35.47 -6.14 -24.14
C LEU A 755 -34.09 -5.86 -24.74
N GLY A 756 -33.21 -5.34 -23.91
CA GLY A 756 -31.80 -5.13 -24.22
C GLY A 756 -30.88 -5.80 -23.20
N TYR A 757 -29.62 -5.95 -23.55
CA TYR A 757 -28.59 -6.46 -22.66
C TYR A 757 -27.20 -5.92 -22.99
N ALA A 758 -26.33 -5.92 -21.99
CA ALA A 758 -24.89 -5.88 -22.16
C ALA A 758 -24.27 -6.99 -21.31
N ALA A 759 -23.40 -7.80 -21.90
CA ALA A 759 -22.69 -8.88 -21.24
C ALA A 759 -21.19 -8.77 -21.55
N GLU A 760 -20.36 -8.96 -20.53
CA GLU A 760 -18.91 -9.02 -20.66
C GLU A 760 -18.41 -10.25 -19.91
N ILE A 761 -17.49 -10.99 -20.53
CA ILE A 761 -16.68 -12.02 -19.89
C ILE A 761 -15.23 -11.67 -20.14
N MET A 762 -14.47 -11.47 -19.07
CA MET A 762 -13.03 -11.31 -19.15
C MET A 762 -12.35 -12.44 -18.40
N ARG A 763 -11.24 -12.95 -18.96
CA ARG A 763 -10.40 -13.98 -18.36
C ARG A 763 -8.92 -13.69 -18.62
N ARG A 764 -8.11 -13.78 -17.58
CA ARG A 764 -6.65 -13.64 -17.61
C ARG A 764 -5.98 -15.00 -17.56
N PHE A 765 -4.93 -15.15 -18.36
CA PHE A 765 -4.03 -16.29 -18.45
C PHE A 765 -2.61 -15.77 -18.31
N ASP A 766 -2.14 -15.67 -17.07
CA ASP A 766 -0.91 -14.96 -16.73
C ASP A 766 -0.97 -13.48 -17.18
N LEU A 767 0.03 -12.98 -17.92
CA LEU A 767 0.03 -11.61 -18.44
C LEU A 767 -1.01 -11.37 -19.55
N TRP A 768 -1.55 -12.41 -20.18
CA TRP A 768 -2.55 -12.26 -21.24
C TRP A 768 -3.94 -12.08 -20.67
N GLN A 769 -4.71 -11.15 -21.23
CA GLN A 769 -6.13 -10.96 -20.95
C GLN A 769 -6.96 -11.21 -22.20
N VAL A 770 -8.00 -12.01 -22.09
CA VAL A 770 -9.01 -12.22 -23.11
C VAL A 770 -10.31 -11.61 -22.61
N SER A 771 -10.96 -10.76 -23.42
CA SER A 771 -12.27 -10.18 -23.14
C SER A 771 -13.24 -10.46 -24.26
N LEU A 772 -14.45 -10.83 -23.90
CA LEU A 772 -15.56 -11.07 -24.79
C LEU A 772 -16.72 -10.19 -24.33
N ASN A 773 -17.19 -9.31 -25.20
CA ASN A 773 -18.32 -8.43 -24.93
C ASN A 773 -19.45 -8.74 -25.91
N ALA A 774 -20.69 -8.75 -25.45
CA ALA A 774 -21.88 -8.89 -26.27
C ALA A 774 -22.91 -7.85 -25.81
N GLN A 775 -23.56 -7.17 -26.74
CA GLN A 775 -24.57 -6.17 -26.41
C GLN A 775 -25.69 -6.16 -27.45
N ASP A 776 -26.91 -5.85 -26.99
CA ASP A 776 -28.05 -5.43 -27.80
C ASP A 776 -28.78 -4.33 -27.02
N ARG A 777 -28.64 -3.07 -27.43
CA ARG A 777 -29.27 -1.95 -26.73
C ARG A 777 -29.49 -0.76 -27.66
N VAL A 778 -30.52 0.02 -27.35
CA VAL A 778 -30.76 1.32 -27.97
C VAL A 778 -30.06 2.40 -27.14
N VAL A 779 -29.21 3.19 -27.78
CA VAL A 779 -28.40 4.23 -27.13
C VAL A 779 -28.56 5.54 -27.87
N ARG A 780 -28.76 6.62 -27.12
CA ARG A 780 -28.74 7.97 -27.67
C ARG A 780 -27.32 8.34 -28.08
N LYS A 781 -27.12 8.69 -29.34
CA LYS A 781 -25.85 9.16 -29.92
C LYS A 781 -26.07 10.52 -30.59
N SER A 782 -24.97 11.14 -30.99
CA SER A 782 -24.97 12.38 -31.76
C SER A 782 -24.12 12.22 -33.01
N TYR A 783 -24.64 12.66 -34.15
CA TYR A 783 -23.88 12.71 -35.41
C TYR A 783 -24.05 14.11 -36.02
N ARG A 784 -22.94 14.84 -36.22
CA ARG A 784 -22.94 16.24 -36.69
C ARG A 784 -23.93 17.12 -35.93
N ASP A 785 -23.88 17.05 -34.60
CA ASP A 785 -24.73 17.77 -33.63
C ASP A 785 -26.22 17.42 -33.62
N GLN A 786 -26.63 16.46 -34.43
CA GLN A 786 -27.99 15.93 -34.37
C GLN A 786 -28.03 14.69 -33.49
N SER A 787 -28.88 14.72 -32.46
CA SER A 787 -29.09 13.53 -31.64
C SER A 787 -30.01 12.55 -32.34
N TYR A 788 -29.65 11.27 -32.29
CA TYR A 788 -30.43 10.16 -32.83
C TYR A 788 -30.29 8.96 -31.89
N TYR A 789 -31.12 7.93 -32.08
CA TYR A 789 -30.99 6.68 -31.33
C TYR A 789 -30.48 5.57 -32.25
N GLU A 790 -29.39 4.91 -31.84
CA GLU A 790 -28.81 3.76 -32.53
C GLU A 790 -29.11 2.49 -31.73
N ARG A 791 -29.60 1.45 -32.40
CA ARG A 791 -29.62 0.09 -31.87
C ARG A 791 -28.29 -0.58 -32.20
N ASP A 792 -27.46 -0.74 -31.18
CA ASP A 792 -26.18 -1.41 -31.25
C ASP A 792 -26.36 -2.89 -30.89
N ARG A 793 -26.25 -3.79 -31.87
CA ARG A 793 -26.17 -5.23 -31.62
C ARG A 793 -24.79 -5.73 -32.00
N GLY A 794 -23.95 -6.11 -31.04
CA GLY A 794 -22.56 -6.42 -31.34
C GLY A 794 -21.91 -7.44 -30.43
N PHE A 795 -20.84 -8.03 -30.95
CA PHE A 795 -19.93 -8.94 -30.28
C PHE A 795 -18.49 -8.45 -30.46
N ASP A 796 -17.71 -8.37 -29.39
CA ASP A 796 -16.31 -7.93 -29.41
C ASP A 796 -15.44 -8.97 -28.71
N LEU A 797 -14.38 -9.42 -29.38
CA LEU A 797 -13.35 -10.29 -28.82
C LEU A 797 -12.01 -9.54 -28.82
N GLY A 798 -11.46 -9.31 -27.63
CA GLY A 798 -10.18 -8.63 -27.42
C GLY A 798 -9.16 -9.50 -26.71
N LEU A 799 -7.89 -9.39 -27.11
CA LEU A 799 -6.72 -9.97 -26.49
C LEU A 799 -5.77 -8.83 -26.08
N SER A 800 -5.46 -8.69 -24.81
CA SER A 800 -4.59 -7.64 -24.27
C SER A 800 -3.33 -8.22 -23.64
N PHE A 801 -2.20 -7.53 -23.83
CA PHE A 801 -0.90 -7.84 -23.25
C PHE A 801 -0.21 -6.57 -22.70
N PRO A 802 0.29 -6.60 -21.45
CA PRO A 802 1.06 -5.52 -20.85
C PRO A 802 2.56 -5.59 -21.22
N PHE A 803 3.06 -4.59 -21.95
CA PHE A 803 4.49 -4.43 -22.18
C PHE A 803 5.24 -3.83 -21.00
N SER A 804 4.57 -3.00 -20.20
CA SER A 804 5.11 -2.44 -18.96
C SER A 804 3.96 -2.18 -17.99
N LEU A 805 4.24 -1.66 -16.79
CA LEU A 805 3.17 -1.21 -15.90
C LEU A 805 2.30 -0.12 -16.53
N ALA A 806 2.87 0.69 -17.43
CA ALA A 806 2.16 1.83 -18.03
C ALA A 806 1.60 1.50 -19.40
N THR A 807 2.16 0.50 -20.07
CA THR A 807 1.91 0.26 -21.50
C THR A 807 1.24 -1.09 -21.69
N SER A 808 0.06 -1.09 -22.30
CA SER A 808 -0.66 -2.29 -22.74
C SER A 808 -1.00 -2.20 -24.22
N PHE A 809 -1.00 -3.33 -24.89
CA PHE A 809 -1.47 -3.46 -26.26
C PHE A 809 -2.63 -4.44 -26.33
N THR A 810 -3.71 -4.03 -26.97
CA THR A 810 -4.91 -4.83 -27.16
C THR A 810 -5.15 -5.01 -28.64
N VAL A 811 -5.40 -6.23 -29.08
CA VAL A 811 -5.81 -6.57 -30.45
C VAL A 811 -7.13 -7.32 -30.40
N GLY A 812 -8.06 -7.04 -31.30
CA GLY A 812 -9.37 -7.67 -31.26
C GLY A 812 -10.16 -7.57 -32.55
N GLY A 813 -11.31 -8.23 -32.54
CA GLY A 813 -12.32 -8.17 -33.59
C GLY A 813 -13.66 -7.74 -33.02
N ASN A 814 -14.32 -6.82 -33.69
CA ASN A 814 -15.62 -6.28 -33.34
C ASN A 814 -16.60 -6.58 -34.47
N PHE A 815 -17.70 -7.26 -34.15
CA PHE A 815 -18.76 -7.65 -35.07
C PHE A 815 -20.05 -6.99 -34.62
N THR A 816 -20.34 -5.81 -35.15
CA THR A 816 -21.51 -5.02 -34.76
C THR A 816 -22.45 -4.86 -35.95
N HIS A 817 -23.75 -4.98 -35.70
CA HIS A 817 -24.81 -4.55 -36.58
C HIS A 817 -25.39 -3.25 -36.03
N ARG A 818 -25.37 -2.20 -36.86
CA ARG A 818 -25.81 -0.85 -36.53
C ARG A 818 -27.15 -0.59 -37.20
N GLY A 819 -28.18 -0.30 -36.41
CA GLY A 819 -29.49 0.13 -36.90
C GLY A 819 -29.88 1.47 -36.29
N ILE A 820 -30.61 2.32 -37.02
CA ILE A 820 -31.18 3.55 -36.46
C ILE A 820 -32.58 3.21 -35.91
N ALA A 821 -32.78 3.47 -34.62
CA ALA A 821 -34.06 3.29 -33.94
C ALA A 821 -34.96 4.53 -34.11
N GLU A 822 -34.37 5.72 -34.01
CA GLU A 822 -35.07 6.99 -34.20
C GLU A 822 -34.17 7.95 -34.98
N LEU A 823 -34.73 8.51 -36.06
CA LEU A 823 -34.06 9.52 -36.88
C LEU A 823 -34.07 10.88 -36.17
N PRO A 824 -33.09 11.75 -36.43
CA PRO A 824 -33.11 13.10 -35.89
C PRO A 824 -34.31 13.90 -36.42
N ASP A 825 -34.92 14.72 -35.55
CA ASP A 825 -36.18 15.46 -35.76
C ASP A 825 -36.24 16.36 -37.02
N GLN A 826 -35.11 16.62 -37.68
CA GLN A 826 -35.00 17.57 -38.80
C GLN A 826 -34.57 16.94 -40.13
N GLY A 827 -34.60 15.60 -40.26
CA GLY A 827 -34.22 14.91 -41.51
C GLY A 827 -32.77 15.17 -41.92
N GLY A 828 -31.91 15.55 -40.97
CA GLY A 828 -30.51 15.83 -41.25
C GLY A 828 -29.66 14.58 -41.48
N PRO A 829 -28.36 14.76 -41.69
CA PRO A 829 -27.49 13.67 -42.11
C PRO A 829 -27.47 12.58 -41.04
N VAL A 830 -27.66 11.33 -41.46
CA VAL A 830 -27.57 10.15 -40.60
C VAL A 830 -26.34 9.32 -40.95
N PRO A 831 -25.76 8.60 -39.97
CA PRO A 831 -24.70 7.65 -40.24
C PRO A 831 -25.22 6.45 -41.05
N SER A 832 -24.31 5.78 -41.73
CA SER A 832 -24.58 4.53 -42.43
C SER A 832 -24.96 3.43 -41.43
N VAL A 833 -26.06 2.74 -41.75
CA VAL A 833 -26.50 1.52 -41.07
C VAL A 833 -25.92 0.30 -41.77
N GLY A 834 -25.83 -0.81 -41.04
CA GLY A 834 -25.34 -2.07 -41.61
C GLY A 834 -24.40 -2.83 -40.69
N ARG A 835 -23.76 -3.86 -41.24
CA ARG A 835 -22.79 -4.71 -40.55
C ARG A 835 -21.41 -4.04 -40.53
N ASP A 836 -21.00 -3.53 -39.38
CA ASP A 836 -19.66 -3.02 -39.10
C ASP A 836 -18.82 -4.12 -38.45
N HIS A 837 -18.08 -4.85 -39.27
CA HIS A 837 -17.17 -5.90 -38.84
C HIS A 837 -15.75 -5.38 -38.98
N SER A 838 -15.02 -5.26 -37.88
CA SER A 838 -13.71 -4.64 -37.86
C SER A 838 -12.69 -5.39 -37.02
N LEU A 839 -11.42 -5.33 -37.44
CA LEU A 839 -10.28 -5.68 -36.61
C LEU A 839 -9.67 -4.42 -36.05
N TYR A 840 -9.18 -4.46 -34.81
CA TYR A 840 -8.58 -3.30 -34.16
C TYR A 840 -7.31 -3.66 -33.38
N GLY A 841 -6.44 -2.67 -33.23
CA GLY A 841 -5.28 -2.67 -32.35
C GLY A 841 -5.23 -1.36 -31.56
N VAL A 842 -5.02 -1.43 -30.25
CA VAL A 842 -4.96 -0.28 -29.34
C VAL A 842 -3.72 -0.41 -28.46
N LEU A 843 -2.79 0.53 -28.63
CA LEU A 843 -1.68 0.77 -27.72
C LEU A 843 -2.09 1.85 -26.73
N ALA A 844 -2.20 1.50 -25.45
CA ALA A 844 -2.46 2.44 -24.38
C ALA A 844 -1.21 2.56 -23.50
N HIS A 845 -0.71 3.78 -23.31
CA HIS A 845 0.33 4.14 -22.37
C HIS A 845 -0.21 5.15 -21.36
N ARG A 846 -0.13 4.85 -20.07
CA ARG A 846 -0.55 5.74 -19.00
C ARG A 846 0.46 5.71 -17.86
N ALA A 847 1.26 6.77 -17.78
CA ALA A 847 2.22 7.01 -16.72
C ALA A 847 1.91 8.36 -16.07
N ILE A 848 0.76 8.42 -15.38
CA ILE A 848 0.31 9.59 -14.61
C ILE A 848 0.51 9.30 -13.13
N ARG A 849 1.07 10.26 -12.40
CA ARG A 849 1.22 10.14 -10.95
C ARG A 849 -0.13 10.37 -10.25
N THR A 850 -0.55 9.43 -9.42
CA THR A 850 -1.81 9.43 -8.66
C THR A 850 -1.75 10.25 -7.37
N GLU A 851 -1.44 11.53 -7.56
CA GLU A 851 -1.79 12.67 -6.68
C GLU A 851 -3.20 12.53 -6.03
N PRO A 852 -3.50 12.87 -4.77
CA PRO A 852 -4.89 13.19 -4.43
C PRO A 852 -5.46 14.19 -5.46
N PHE A 853 -6.66 13.90 -5.98
CA PHE A 853 -7.32 14.69 -7.04
C PHE A 853 -6.61 14.68 -8.41
N TRP A 854 -5.73 13.71 -8.69
CA TRP A 854 -5.08 13.57 -10.00
C TRP A 854 -6.09 13.49 -11.17
N GLU A 855 -7.31 13.00 -10.92
CA GLU A 855 -8.40 12.96 -11.90
C GLU A 855 -8.84 14.36 -12.37
N LEU A 856 -8.71 15.39 -11.52
CA LEU A 856 -9.01 16.78 -11.91
C LEU A 856 -7.80 17.50 -12.47
N LEU A 857 -6.64 17.31 -11.84
CA LEU A 857 -5.39 17.96 -12.20
C LEU A 857 -4.23 16.97 -12.13
N PRO A 858 -3.95 16.25 -13.22
CA PRO A 858 -2.73 15.48 -13.33
C PRO A 858 -1.54 16.44 -13.30
N ARG A 859 -0.68 16.36 -12.26
CA ARG A 859 0.43 17.31 -12.08
C ARG A 859 1.68 16.95 -12.86
N LYS A 860 1.90 15.65 -13.06
CA LYS A 860 3.06 15.12 -13.76
C LYS A 860 2.72 13.78 -14.40
N GLY A 861 3.15 13.61 -15.64
CA GLY A 861 3.05 12.32 -16.33
C GLY A 861 2.62 12.47 -17.77
N ARG A 862 2.30 11.33 -18.39
CA ARG A 862 1.81 11.28 -19.77
C ARG A 862 0.77 10.19 -19.99
N ARG A 863 -0.11 10.44 -20.94
CA ARG A 863 -1.07 9.49 -21.48
C ARG A 863 -0.99 9.50 -22.99
N ILE A 864 -0.86 8.32 -23.58
CA ILE A 864 -0.81 8.14 -25.03
C ILE A 864 -1.77 7.01 -25.34
N THR A 865 -2.68 7.23 -26.29
CA THR A 865 -3.57 6.19 -26.78
C THR A 865 -3.50 6.22 -28.29
N ALA A 866 -2.96 5.16 -28.87
CA ALA A 866 -2.85 5.01 -30.31
C ALA A 866 -3.69 3.80 -30.72
N SER A 867 -4.64 4.01 -31.62
CA SER A 867 -5.60 3.00 -32.06
C SER A 867 -5.65 2.93 -33.57
N TYR A 868 -5.75 1.71 -34.09
CA TYR A 868 -6.02 1.43 -35.48
C TYR A 868 -7.21 0.49 -35.56
N ARG A 869 -8.13 0.73 -36.49
CA ARG A 869 -9.30 -0.11 -36.76
C ARG A 869 -9.50 -0.22 -38.26
N LYS A 870 -9.75 -1.43 -38.74
CA LYS A 870 -10.03 -1.72 -40.14
C LYS A 870 -11.37 -2.43 -40.28
N GLY A 871 -12.31 -1.80 -40.98
CA GLY A 871 -13.57 -2.40 -41.43
C GLY A 871 -13.31 -3.37 -42.58
N LEU A 872 -13.87 -4.58 -42.49
CA LEU A 872 -13.57 -5.70 -43.38
C LEU A 872 -14.87 -6.37 -43.84
N ASP A 873 -14.81 -7.00 -45.01
CA ASP A 873 -15.90 -7.84 -45.56
C ASP A 873 -15.99 -9.23 -44.88
N LEU A 874 -15.25 -9.43 -43.79
CA LEU A 874 -15.27 -10.69 -43.04
C LEU A 874 -16.65 -10.90 -42.43
N PHE A 875 -17.24 -12.08 -42.66
CA PHE A 875 -18.60 -12.45 -42.22
C PHE A 875 -19.72 -11.54 -42.77
N GLY A 876 -19.50 -10.95 -43.95
CA GLY A 876 -20.47 -10.07 -44.62
C GLY A 876 -20.51 -8.67 -43.99
N GLY A 877 -19.35 -8.14 -43.63
CA GLY A 877 -19.22 -6.76 -43.18
C GLY A 877 -19.43 -5.79 -44.34
N GLU A 878 -20.36 -4.86 -44.17
CA GLU A 878 -20.77 -3.90 -45.19
C GLU A 878 -19.96 -2.60 -45.11
N LEU A 879 -19.44 -2.26 -43.92
CA LEU A 879 -18.70 -1.02 -43.70
C LEU A 879 -17.19 -1.22 -43.87
N LYS A 880 -16.62 -0.70 -44.96
CA LYS A 880 -15.20 -0.79 -45.30
C LYS A 880 -14.49 0.54 -45.04
N TYR A 881 -13.53 0.53 -44.12
CA TYR A 881 -12.76 1.71 -43.74
C TYR A 881 -11.44 1.35 -43.07
N ASP A 882 -10.50 2.29 -43.05
CA ASP A 882 -9.24 2.25 -42.32
C ASP A 882 -9.15 3.49 -41.43
N SER A 883 -9.20 3.29 -40.11
CA SER A 883 -9.23 4.35 -39.11
C SER A 883 -8.00 4.29 -38.22
N PHE A 884 -7.28 5.39 -38.12
CA PHE A 884 -6.12 5.55 -37.25
C PHE A 884 -6.31 6.77 -36.36
N ALA A 885 -5.96 6.65 -35.09
CA ALA A 885 -6.05 7.76 -34.13
C ALA A 885 -4.92 7.69 -33.10
N VAL A 886 -4.32 8.84 -32.80
CA VAL A 886 -3.34 9.03 -31.73
C VAL A 886 -3.79 10.19 -30.87
N ARG A 887 -4.02 9.92 -29.60
CA ARG A 887 -4.22 10.90 -28.55
C ARG A 887 -2.99 10.96 -27.67
N TYR A 888 -2.49 12.16 -27.44
CA TYR A 888 -1.32 12.45 -26.62
C TYR A 888 -1.69 13.48 -25.57
N GLU A 889 -1.32 13.23 -24.32
CA GLU A 889 -1.44 14.17 -23.21
C GLU A 889 -0.16 14.12 -22.38
N GLU A 890 0.44 15.26 -22.08
CA GLU A 890 1.60 15.36 -21.20
C GLU A 890 1.42 16.49 -20.19
N TYR A 891 1.77 16.22 -18.94
CA TYR A 891 1.61 17.12 -17.81
C TYR A 891 2.99 17.39 -17.20
N ARG A 892 3.38 18.67 -17.12
CA ARG A 892 4.66 19.11 -16.58
C ARG A 892 4.49 20.23 -15.55
N PRO A 893 5.03 20.09 -14.32
CA PRO A 893 5.05 21.18 -13.37
C PRO A 893 6.09 22.22 -13.80
N ILE A 894 5.73 23.51 -13.79
CA ILE A 894 6.60 24.61 -14.26
C ILE A 894 6.98 25.61 -13.16
N GLY A 895 6.98 25.17 -11.90
CA GLY A 895 7.34 25.98 -10.74
C GLY A 895 6.13 26.36 -9.87
N GLY A 896 6.30 26.32 -8.55
CA GLY A 896 5.21 26.53 -7.61
C GLY A 896 4.05 25.54 -7.81
N PRO A 897 2.77 25.99 -7.71
CA PRO A 897 1.60 25.14 -7.93
C PRO A 897 1.20 25.00 -9.42
N TRP A 898 1.93 25.60 -10.36
CA TRP A 898 1.54 25.64 -11.78
C TRP A 898 1.87 24.36 -12.53
N VAL A 899 0.94 23.95 -13.39
CA VAL A 899 1.05 22.77 -14.27
C VAL A 899 0.77 23.19 -15.70
N LEU A 900 1.72 22.92 -16.58
CA LEU A 900 1.55 23.02 -18.02
C LEU A 900 1.09 21.67 -18.56
N ALA A 901 0.01 21.63 -19.31
CA ALA A 901 -0.44 20.43 -20.02
C ALA A 901 -0.45 20.66 -21.53
N PHE A 902 0.11 19.71 -22.27
CA PHE A 902 0.07 19.67 -23.72
C PHE A 902 -0.82 18.51 -24.14
N ARG A 903 -1.77 18.76 -25.05
CA ARG A 903 -2.58 17.70 -25.64
C ARG A 903 -2.51 17.76 -27.16
N GLY A 904 -2.58 16.59 -27.78
CA GLY A 904 -2.62 16.44 -29.22
C GLY A 904 -3.57 15.30 -29.60
N TYR A 905 -4.34 15.52 -30.65
CA TYR A 905 -5.19 14.50 -31.25
C TYR A 905 -5.00 14.53 -32.76
N VAL A 906 -4.51 13.42 -33.31
CA VAL A 906 -4.38 13.22 -34.75
C VAL A 906 -5.16 11.98 -35.11
N ALA A 907 -6.02 12.07 -36.12
CA ALA A 907 -6.75 10.92 -36.62
C ALA A 907 -6.97 11.00 -38.13
N GLU A 908 -7.05 9.84 -38.76
CA GLU A 908 -7.34 9.66 -40.18
C GLU A 908 -8.35 8.51 -40.31
N ASP A 909 -9.34 8.68 -41.18
CA ASP A 909 -10.39 7.71 -41.45
C ASP A 909 -10.59 7.64 -42.97
N ASP A 910 -10.01 6.64 -43.62
CA ASP A 910 -10.17 6.37 -45.05
C ASP A 910 -11.35 5.42 -45.24
N LYS A 911 -12.37 5.84 -45.99
CA LYS A 911 -13.66 5.13 -46.12
C LYS A 911 -13.87 4.73 -47.58
N GLU A 912 -14.34 3.50 -47.81
CA GLU A 912 -14.69 3.05 -49.16
C GLU A 912 -16.19 3.22 -49.41
N GLY A 913 -16.57 3.83 -50.53
CA GLY A 913 -17.96 4.23 -50.80
C GLY A 913 -18.39 5.45 -49.96
N ASP A 914 -19.62 5.92 -50.14
CA ASP A 914 -20.16 7.09 -49.42
C ASP A 914 -20.57 6.76 -47.96
N ILE A 915 -19.79 5.91 -47.28
CA ILE A 915 -20.06 5.46 -45.92
C ILE A 915 -19.85 6.62 -44.94
N ARG A 916 -20.81 6.79 -44.02
CA ARG A 916 -20.80 7.79 -42.95
C ARG A 916 -20.72 7.05 -41.62
N ARG A 917 -19.62 7.17 -40.88
CA ARG A 917 -19.49 6.45 -39.61
C ARG A 917 -20.08 7.29 -38.47
N PRO A 918 -20.78 6.70 -37.49
CA PRO A 918 -21.17 7.39 -36.26
C PRO A 918 -19.99 8.05 -35.54
N ASP A 919 -18.80 7.48 -35.70
CA ASP A 919 -17.54 7.93 -35.13
C ASP A 919 -16.74 8.83 -36.10
N ASP A 920 -17.39 9.44 -37.11
CA ASP A 920 -16.75 10.41 -38.00
C ASP A 920 -15.99 11.44 -37.16
N LEU A 921 -14.76 11.74 -37.57
CA LEU A 921 -13.90 12.61 -36.80
C LEU A 921 -14.55 14.00 -36.71
N ASN A 922 -14.66 14.52 -35.49
CA ASN A 922 -15.25 15.82 -35.23
C ASN A 922 -14.42 16.64 -34.22
N LEU A 923 -14.59 17.97 -34.27
CA LEU A 923 -14.03 18.91 -33.31
C LEU A 923 -15.10 19.90 -32.83
N GLY A 924 -14.90 20.46 -31.64
CA GLY A 924 -15.84 21.35 -30.95
C GLY A 924 -16.47 20.69 -29.72
N GLY A 925 -16.98 21.49 -28.78
CA GLY A 925 -17.62 21.00 -27.54
C GLY A 925 -16.77 21.18 -26.30
N THR A 926 -16.55 20.13 -25.49
CA THR A 926 -15.91 20.24 -24.16
C THR A 926 -14.51 19.63 -24.06
N ASP A 927 -13.97 19.11 -25.17
CA ASP A 927 -12.66 18.42 -25.22
C ASP A 927 -11.59 19.23 -25.97
N PHE A 928 -11.84 19.57 -27.25
CA PHE A 928 -11.03 20.46 -28.09
C PHE A 928 -11.92 21.49 -28.81
N LEU A 929 -11.37 22.68 -29.07
CA LEU A 929 -12.05 23.84 -29.64
C LEU A 929 -13.28 24.23 -28.81
N ARG A 930 -13.09 24.39 -27.49
CA ARG A 930 -14.14 24.65 -26.49
C ARG A 930 -14.90 25.96 -26.65
N GLY A 931 -14.34 26.91 -27.40
CA GLY A 931 -14.97 28.15 -27.83
C GLY A 931 -16.03 27.96 -28.92
N TYR A 932 -16.11 26.78 -29.53
CA TYR A 932 -17.09 26.44 -30.55
C TYR A 932 -18.10 25.41 -29.99
N PRO A 933 -19.35 25.37 -30.52
CA PRO A 933 -20.29 24.30 -30.20
C PRO A 933 -19.72 22.93 -30.58
N GLY A 934 -20.38 21.86 -30.12
CA GLY A 934 -20.07 20.48 -30.56
C GLY A 934 -19.99 20.40 -32.10
N SER A 935 -19.22 19.43 -32.61
CA SER A 935 -19.09 19.07 -34.04
C SER A 935 -18.99 20.20 -35.07
N VAL A 936 -18.47 21.38 -34.71
CA VAL A 936 -18.28 22.55 -35.59
C VAL A 936 -17.51 22.22 -36.88
N ARG A 937 -16.62 21.23 -36.83
CA ARG A 937 -15.93 20.66 -37.99
C ARG A 937 -16.05 19.13 -37.94
N PHE A 938 -16.23 18.52 -39.12
CA PHE A 938 -16.27 17.07 -39.29
C PHE A 938 -15.59 16.65 -40.61
N GLY A 939 -15.15 15.40 -40.70
CA GLY A 939 -14.47 14.87 -41.89
C GLY A 939 -13.65 13.60 -41.64
N ASP A 940 -12.63 13.42 -42.47
CA ASP A 940 -11.86 12.17 -42.61
C ASP A 940 -10.42 12.30 -42.10
N SER A 941 -9.93 13.53 -41.88
CA SER A 941 -8.65 13.73 -41.19
C SER A 941 -8.78 14.83 -40.16
N LEU A 942 -8.36 14.55 -38.93
CA LEU A 942 -8.40 15.45 -37.79
C LEU A 942 -7.01 15.74 -37.27
N ARG A 943 -6.74 17.01 -36.99
CA ARG A 943 -5.55 17.44 -36.26
C ARG A 943 -5.98 18.49 -35.26
N ALA A 944 -5.74 18.23 -33.98
CA ALA A 944 -6.00 19.16 -32.90
C ALA A 944 -4.85 19.17 -31.90
N PHE A 945 -4.59 20.35 -31.36
CA PHE A 945 -3.55 20.62 -30.40
C PHE A 945 -4.09 21.58 -29.36
N SER A 946 -3.68 21.39 -28.12
CA SER A 946 -4.03 22.33 -27.05
C SER A 946 -2.90 22.48 -26.05
N LEU A 947 -2.82 23.69 -25.52
CA LEU A 947 -1.91 24.05 -24.45
C LEU A 947 -2.73 24.60 -23.29
N HIS A 948 -2.51 24.05 -22.11
CA HIS A 948 -3.26 24.39 -20.91
C HIS A 948 -2.28 24.80 -19.83
N LEU A 949 -2.56 25.93 -19.17
CA LEU A 949 -1.85 26.38 -17.99
C LEU A 949 -2.81 26.33 -16.80
N SER A 950 -2.57 25.38 -15.91
CA SER A 950 -3.44 25.11 -14.77
C SER A 950 -2.79 25.50 -13.45
N ARG A 951 -3.60 26.00 -12.51
CA ARG A 951 -3.21 26.27 -11.14
C ARG A 951 -4.31 25.81 -10.17
N PRO A 952 -4.00 24.99 -9.17
CA PRO A 952 -4.90 24.73 -8.07
C PRO A 952 -4.90 25.89 -7.07
N PHE A 953 -6.08 26.21 -6.54
CA PHE A 953 -6.27 27.12 -5.42
C PHE A 953 -7.28 26.53 -4.45
N ARG A 954 -7.08 26.89 -3.18
CA ARG A 954 -8.01 26.56 -2.11
C ARG A 954 -8.89 27.77 -1.92
N LEU A 955 -10.18 27.62 -2.18
CA LEU A 955 -11.18 28.60 -1.82
C LEU A 955 -11.94 28.03 -0.62
N THR A 956 -12.36 28.92 0.29
CA THR A 956 -13.24 28.54 1.38
C THR A 956 -14.41 29.49 1.32
N ILE A 957 -15.57 28.97 0.90
CA ILE A 957 -16.83 29.72 0.91
C ILE A 957 -17.54 29.41 2.23
N PRO A 958 -17.59 30.33 3.21
CA PRO A 958 -18.09 30.04 4.55
C PRO A 958 -19.53 29.50 4.57
N ALA A 959 -20.38 29.97 3.66
CA ALA A 959 -21.76 29.52 3.53
C ALA A 959 -21.88 28.06 3.03
N LEU A 960 -20.94 27.61 2.19
CA LEU A 960 -20.90 26.26 1.64
C LEU A 960 -20.09 25.29 2.50
N HIS A 961 -19.28 25.78 3.44
CA HIS A 961 -18.41 24.94 4.27
C HIS A 961 -19.16 23.94 5.18
N ARG A 962 -20.46 24.19 5.44
CA ARG A 962 -21.36 23.24 6.12
C ARG A 962 -21.75 22.06 5.22
N TRP A 963 -21.76 22.26 3.91
CA TRP A 963 -22.27 21.30 2.91
C TRP A 963 -21.16 20.67 2.06
N VAL A 964 -20.03 21.37 1.87
CA VAL A 964 -18.93 20.98 1.00
C VAL A 964 -17.64 20.91 1.82
N GLN A 965 -17.08 19.70 1.90
CA GLN A 965 -15.82 19.43 2.57
C GLN A 965 -14.71 19.41 1.53
N GLU A 966 -13.91 20.48 1.52
CA GLU A 966 -12.88 20.83 0.54
C GLU A 966 -13.40 21.21 -0.85
N GLU A 967 -13.20 22.48 -1.20
CA GLU A 967 -13.31 22.97 -2.57
C GLU A 967 -11.90 22.95 -3.18
N PHE A 968 -11.54 21.84 -3.82
CA PHE A 968 -10.35 21.82 -4.66
C PHE A 968 -10.72 22.45 -5.99
N LEU A 969 -10.31 23.70 -6.18
CA LEU A 969 -10.63 24.48 -7.36
C LEU A 969 -9.36 24.60 -8.22
N VAL A 970 -9.52 24.38 -9.51
CA VAL A 970 -8.45 24.47 -10.51
C VAL A 970 -8.89 25.50 -11.53
N ALA A 971 -8.13 26.58 -11.69
CA ALA A 971 -8.24 27.39 -12.91
C ALA A 971 -7.30 26.82 -13.93
N GLU A 972 -7.80 26.76 -15.14
CA GLU A 972 -7.08 26.40 -16.33
C GLU A 972 -7.29 27.53 -17.34
N ALA A 973 -6.22 28.14 -17.79
CA ALA A 973 -6.22 28.90 -19.03
C ALA A 973 -5.85 27.95 -20.16
N PHE A 974 -6.54 28.04 -21.29
CA PHE A 974 -6.29 27.17 -22.43
C PHE A 974 -6.18 27.96 -23.73
N TRP A 975 -5.40 27.41 -24.65
CA TRP A 975 -5.35 27.78 -26.06
C TRP A 975 -5.46 26.50 -26.87
N GLU A 976 -6.38 26.46 -27.84
CA GLU A 976 -6.65 25.26 -28.63
C GLU A 976 -6.66 25.63 -30.11
N ARG A 977 -6.15 24.70 -30.91
CA ARG A 977 -6.10 24.83 -32.36
C ARG A 977 -6.44 23.50 -32.97
N GLY A 978 -7.36 23.49 -33.93
CA GLY A 978 -7.70 22.24 -34.60
C GLY A 978 -8.45 22.44 -35.90
N ASP A 979 -8.43 21.40 -36.72
CA ASP A 979 -9.28 21.31 -37.90
C ASP A 979 -9.60 19.86 -38.21
N VAL A 980 -10.74 19.68 -38.86
CA VAL A 980 -11.13 18.43 -39.50
C VAL A 980 -11.36 18.71 -40.98
N ARG A 981 -10.73 17.94 -41.86
CA ARG A 981 -10.91 18.06 -43.30
C ARG A 981 -11.59 16.82 -43.88
N SER A 982 -12.43 17.04 -44.88
CA SER A 982 -12.84 16.03 -45.85
C SER A 982 -11.80 15.94 -46.99
N SER A 983 -11.79 14.81 -47.70
CA SER A 983 -10.88 14.56 -48.83
C SER A 983 -10.83 15.74 -49.82
N GLY A 984 -9.62 16.14 -50.23
CA GLY A 984 -9.40 17.20 -51.23
C GLY A 984 -9.26 18.62 -50.67
N ARG A 985 -9.58 18.88 -49.39
CA ARG A 985 -9.37 20.19 -48.74
C ARG A 985 -7.99 20.27 -48.05
N ARG A 986 -7.35 21.46 -48.06
CA ARG A 986 -6.22 21.76 -47.16
C ARG A 986 -6.75 22.01 -45.74
N PHE A 987 -5.96 21.67 -44.72
CA PHE A 987 -6.33 22.00 -43.35
C PHE A 987 -6.44 23.53 -43.18
N SER A 988 -7.55 23.97 -42.61
CA SER A 988 -7.85 25.35 -42.25
C SER A 988 -8.17 25.39 -40.75
N PHE A 989 -7.12 25.66 -39.98
CA PHE A 989 -7.17 25.60 -38.52
C PHE A 989 -8.07 26.68 -37.93
N LEU A 990 -9.01 26.24 -37.10
CA LEU A 990 -9.69 27.09 -36.15
C LEU A 990 -8.83 27.18 -34.89
N GLU A 991 -8.94 28.32 -34.21
CA GLU A 991 -8.27 28.58 -32.95
C GLU A 991 -9.27 29.16 -31.96
N ASP A 992 -9.05 28.86 -30.69
CA ASP A 992 -9.69 29.52 -29.58
C ASP A 992 -8.74 29.69 -28.38
N ARG A 993 -9.24 30.44 -27.41
CA ARG A 993 -8.63 30.59 -26.10
C ARG A 993 -9.70 30.71 -25.05
N GLY A 994 -9.40 30.33 -23.83
CA GLY A 994 -10.42 30.37 -22.79
C GLY A 994 -9.92 30.15 -21.38
N LEU A 995 -10.88 30.17 -20.47
CA LEU A 995 -10.70 29.86 -19.06
C LEU A 995 -11.69 28.76 -18.67
N GLU A 996 -11.22 27.80 -17.87
CA GLU A 996 -12.03 26.77 -17.25
C GLU A 996 -11.73 26.74 -15.74
N LEU A 997 -12.79 26.67 -14.94
CA LEU A 997 -12.76 26.36 -13.54
C LEU A 997 -13.25 24.93 -13.34
N ARG A 998 -12.43 24.08 -12.72
CA ARG A 998 -12.83 22.75 -12.28
C ARG A 998 -12.85 22.71 -10.77
N ALA A 999 -13.97 22.32 -10.19
CA ALA A 999 -14.10 22.11 -8.76
C ALA A 999 -14.33 20.62 -8.49
N ARG A 1000 -13.69 20.09 -7.45
CA ARG A 1000 -14.19 18.87 -6.80
C ARG A 1000 -14.51 19.20 -5.36
N GLY A 1001 -15.71 18.83 -4.97
CA GLY A 1001 -16.18 18.97 -3.61
C GLY A 1001 -16.93 17.74 -3.17
N LEU A 1002 -16.99 17.51 -1.87
CA LEU A 1002 -17.85 16.50 -1.28
C LEU A 1002 -19.19 17.13 -0.92
N LEU A 1003 -20.22 16.94 -1.74
CA LEU A 1003 -21.59 17.32 -1.42
C LEU A 1003 -22.07 16.57 -0.16
N LEU A 1004 -22.68 17.28 0.78
CA LEU A 1004 -23.01 16.78 2.12
C LEU A 1004 -21.79 16.23 2.88
N ARG A 1005 -20.59 16.75 2.58
CA ARG A 1005 -19.29 16.26 3.08
C ARG A 1005 -18.96 14.80 2.70
N ARG A 1006 -19.72 14.17 1.79
CA ARG A 1006 -19.65 12.71 1.59
C ARG A 1006 -19.76 12.24 0.14
N ILE A 1007 -20.43 12.99 -0.73
CA ILE A 1007 -20.65 12.62 -2.13
C ILE A 1007 -19.67 13.40 -3.00
N PRO A 1008 -18.66 12.77 -3.62
CA PRO A 1008 -17.75 13.47 -4.52
C PRO A 1008 -18.52 13.98 -5.74
N VAL A 1009 -18.50 15.29 -5.97
CA VAL A 1009 -19.07 15.94 -7.15
C VAL A 1009 -17.95 16.71 -7.83
N THR A 1010 -17.81 16.51 -9.14
CA THR A 1010 -16.90 17.29 -9.97
C THR A 1010 -17.73 18.28 -10.78
N ILE A 1011 -17.40 19.57 -10.69
CA ILE A 1011 -18.06 20.64 -11.43
C ILE A 1011 -17.03 21.23 -12.39
N ARG A 1012 -17.40 21.44 -13.64
CA ARG A 1012 -16.62 22.15 -14.64
C ARG A 1012 -17.42 23.32 -15.15
N TRP A 1013 -16.83 24.49 -15.16
CA TRP A 1013 -17.42 25.68 -15.76
C TRP A 1013 -16.35 26.35 -16.60
N GLY A 1014 -16.64 26.59 -17.88
CA GLY A 1014 -15.66 27.17 -18.78
C GLY A 1014 -16.28 28.10 -19.81
N ALA A 1015 -15.43 28.97 -20.33
CA ALA A 1015 -15.75 29.87 -21.42
C ALA A 1015 -14.59 29.92 -22.41
N GLY A 1016 -14.91 29.74 -23.69
CA GLY A 1016 -13.98 29.86 -24.80
C GLY A 1016 -14.38 31.01 -25.72
N TRP A 1017 -13.37 31.67 -26.28
CA TRP A 1017 -13.48 32.75 -27.25
C TRP A 1017 -12.85 32.30 -28.57
N PRO A 1018 -13.66 32.11 -29.62
CA PRO A 1018 -13.18 31.88 -30.97
C PRO A 1018 -12.25 33.00 -31.45
N SER A 1019 -11.14 32.65 -32.09
CA SER A 1019 -10.21 33.64 -32.68
C SER A 1019 -10.75 34.27 -33.97
N ASP A 1020 -11.75 33.67 -34.60
CA ASP A 1020 -12.40 34.15 -35.84
C ASP A 1020 -13.49 35.22 -35.58
N GLY A 1021 -13.66 35.65 -34.32
CA GLY A 1021 -14.68 36.64 -33.94
C GLY A 1021 -16.08 36.06 -33.72
N GLY A 1022 -16.23 34.72 -33.74
CA GLY A 1022 -17.48 34.05 -33.40
C GLY A 1022 -17.96 34.31 -31.96
N PRO A 1023 -19.25 34.03 -31.67
CA PRO A 1023 -19.82 34.26 -30.36
C PRO A 1023 -19.13 33.42 -29.28
N ARG A 1024 -18.95 33.99 -28.09
CA ARG A 1024 -18.39 33.29 -26.92
C ARG A 1024 -19.25 32.07 -26.60
N HIS A 1025 -18.61 30.91 -26.48
CA HIS A 1025 -19.25 29.69 -26.00
C HIS A 1025 -18.93 29.49 -24.51
N SER A 1026 -19.98 29.37 -23.69
CA SER A 1026 -19.84 29.07 -22.26
C SER A 1026 -20.56 27.77 -21.95
N TYR A 1027 -19.92 26.91 -21.17
CA TYR A 1027 -20.45 25.60 -20.80
C TYR A 1027 -20.32 25.38 -19.29
N TRP A 1028 -21.24 24.61 -18.74
CA TRP A 1028 -21.16 24.08 -17.39
C TRP A 1028 -21.50 22.59 -17.43
N MET A 1029 -20.78 21.80 -16.63
CA MET A 1029 -20.94 20.36 -16.54
C MET A 1029 -20.83 19.99 -15.07
N VAL A 1030 -21.81 19.25 -14.58
CA VAL A 1030 -21.73 18.62 -13.26
C VAL A 1030 -21.57 17.14 -13.50
N ASP A 1031 -20.36 16.67 -13.23
CA ASP A 1031 -20.01 15.28 -13.29
C ASP A 1031 -20.21 14.64 -11.91
N ILE A 1032 -21.30 13.88 -11.81
CA ILE A 1032 -21.61 13.03 -10.66
C ILE A 1032 -21.26 11.57 -11.00
N SER A 1033 -20.41 11.31 -12.00
CA SER A 1033 -20.08 9.96 -12.43
C SER A 1033 -19.31 9.15 -11.39
N SER A 1034 -18.76 9.79 -10.37
CA SER A 1034 -18.34 9.14 -9.13
C SER A 1034 -19.52 8.46 -8.40
N VAL A 1035 -20.71 9.07 -8.42
CA VAL A 1035 -21.97 8.45 -7.98
C VAL A 1035 -22.47 7.46 -9.02
N SER A 1036 -22.30 7.71 -10.32
CA SER A 1036 -22.68 6.74 -11.35
C SER A 1036 -21.75 5.53 -11.44
N GLY A 1037 -20.50 5.59 -11.02
CA GLY A 1037 -19.58 4.45 -10.85
C GLY A 1037 -19.62 3.87 -9.43
N MET A 1038 -20.32 4.55 -8.52
CA MET A 1038 -20.88 3.91 -7.35
C MET A 1038 -22.18 3.16 -7.73
N ILE A 1039 -23.03 3.67 -8.63
CA ILE A 1039 -24.36 3.11 -8.99
C ILE A 1039 -24.32 2.18 -10.23
N GLN A 1040 -23.32 2.28 -11.10
CA GLN A 1040 -22.95 1.28 -12.12
C GLN A 1040 -21.95 0.33 -11.50
#